data_AF-A0A2N1F338-F1
#
_entry.id   AF-A0A2N1F338-F1
#
_cell.length_a   1.000
_cell.length_b   1.000
_cell.length_c   1.000
_cell.angle_alpha   90.00
_cell.angle_beta   90.00
_cell.angle_gamma   90.00
#
_symmetry.space_group_name_H-M   'P 1'
#
loop_
_entity.id
_entity.type
_entity.pdbx_description
1 polymer ?
#
loop_
_entity_poly.entity_id
_entity_poly.type
_entity_poly.pdbx_seq_one_letter_code
_entity_poly.pdbx_strand_id
1 'polypeptide(L)'
;MKKIFLFIQVTATLSFVFLILNNYFIVDKGSIENINNSSKKEFSSSNFYNETSQPIISYLIKEEDLNTNITYKNTKKLCDYTKFPFGIITPKKINKDNYEIAPSIKTICINKTTDLSNNAIQKILSFVNNGGSIIITNTINDKRFNYLIGLKKNRNQHVYNNTAKGFFFKNDFLPNLNTSTLYEDVIHYGFSKKSFTKNINVIIPSVNEKTYPVILENSIGLGKVIFYNSSLEISKFERGILFSSLLSTLEEVPYPIANVNTIFLDDFPSPTYPFKREPVVSEFNVSNQEFVNKIWWPDMLKLAKKHTLKYTATIIFDYEENTVPPFSLKEWNSSKLNNIPIPHLLTNALLDNNHELGFHGYNHVSLLKKNWTPKNTEIALQTVKKIWTLNDYKKLPTSYIPPSNYIDKFGIASLNRHLSSIKYMCSLYTGEFIKGGGREYDPEPYSRNLFDFPRVTSGFYLNNSKKYLKESVYLFTGIWSHFVHPDDIYQIPSEDNAKTRGKFSYRNSLNLNWKEKNKKGIEGMYQQFDNLIKTHKKNYPLTTFPDVRTAGKTVTNIRSNSYKHTIEKHFYTVSNLKKEKHKQDWFLYISNKKKGALITYLKEKNILFSSLPIHKGVLLNIKTDTQEIKIPLYKNKLQKDRIGFYKTLQDYNTYINFKEKEASFITVSQKMKLLRKELLSSKKIDKEKWKTYAKYCSWEKKEHQFWSDLEQYYYINKNYETAMLSEELAKVIWYFSKGDREKWLGRQILTATTSKIKLALINIYIKNFNTKDNLKAIIDKFKIRATLNPTSKNKVAYISLLLWNKQPETIAVLNELPPSNDYKEIAKDIAWHFHKKGNIKKALAWAHLTNEIPINTKLYWLFNSKKYAELENYYNTYIQHNKNDDLAKITMSYFYLSRKKIKESWIIASTINSDYSDYNSIQKELNGILKYQDINLQEDIINNYDTSFLLDKVKENIKRLIVLQTNNSISFTSSLDTYRNDIAYFDKSITYSKVSKKLHVHSLSATNTLIASNNKVSRGKELYGLQYKFENSRMLNNKLNYYTKLRVETDKGKYYYKFGMGGSYNLKKNFISLSYNVFPVKNSVAYNENLYKNQFGIYAERVFKNRANLLMYIESNYYSNHQKNISYNVAANQPIYKFGSQQIRATIEGSYALGSTNFTSGLPFFMLKKRLFGGGGFQYLFNTDVDKTNVFIDALTFSDSHAGLFTRFRSQVNFQLKKYFIVNFKGELFLNKQYYSNSFNVGLTYYIK
;
A
#
# COMPACT_ATOMS: atom_id res chain seq x y z
N MET A 1 -9.36 -46.89 -25.23
CA MET A 1 -10.27 -45.77 -25.57
C MET A 1 -9.64 -44.38 -25.45
N LYS A 2 -9.19 -43.88 -24.29
CA LYS A 2 -8.62 -42.50 -24.17
C LYS A 2 -7.46 -42.17 -25.15
N LYS A 3 -6.61 -43.14 -25.50
CA LYS A 3 -5.50 -42.94 -26.47
C LYS A 3 -5.94 -42.88 -27.93
N ILE A 4 -7.00 -43.62 -28.29
CA ILE A 4 -7.65 -43.54 -29.61
C ILE A 4 -8.38 -42.20 -29.73
N PHE A 5 -9.00 -41.75 -28.64
CA PHE A 5 -9.62 -40.43 -28.54
C PHE A 5 -8.62 -39.28 -28.73
N LEU A 6 -7.38 -39.42 -28.23
CA LEU A 6 -6.30 -38.45 -28.46
C LEU A 6 -5.85 -38.43 -29.93
N PHE A 7 -5.77 -39.59 -30.58
CA PHE A 7 -5.44 -39.69 -32.00
C PHE A 7 -6.53 -39.05 -32.87
N ILE A 8 -7.81 -39.31 -32.55
CA ILE A 8 -8.99 -38.69 -33.18
C ILE A 8 -9.04 -37.18 -32.92
N GLN A 9 -8.72 -36.73 -31.70
CA GLN A 9 -8.64 -35.29 -31.40
C GLN A 9 -7.52 -34.61 -32.19
N VAL A 10 -6.36 -35.23 -32.32
CA VAL A 10 -5.24 -34.66 -33.09
C VAL A 10 -5.58 -34.60 -34.58
N THR A 11 -6.23 -35.63 -35.14
CA THR A 11 -6.71 -35.61 -36.54
C THR A 11 -7.86 -34.63 -36.78
N ALA A 12 -8.78 -34.49 -35.83
CA ALA A 12 -9.85 -33.49 -35.86
C ALA A 12 -9.30 -32.07 -35.74
N THR A 13 -8.28 -31.85 -34.89
CA THR A 13 -7.62 -30.54 -34.74
C THR A 13 -6.81 -30.19 -35.99
N LEU A 14 -6.12 -31.17 -36.60
CA LEU A 14 -5.43 -31.00 -37.88
C LEU A 14 -6.41 -30.65 -39.02
N SER A 15 -7.57 -31.31 -39.07
CA SER A 15 -8.62 -31.03 -40.06
C SER A 15 -9.29 -29.66 -39.83
N PHE A 16 -9.48 -29.27 -38.56
CA PHE A 16 -10.05 -27.97 -38.17
C PHE A 16 -9.09 -26.81 -38.49
N VAL A 17 -7.78 -26.99 -38.27
CA VAL A 17 -6.75 -26.01 -38.67
C VAL A 17 -6.66 -25.91 -40.20
N PHE A 18 -6.83 -27.02 -40.93
CA PHE A 18 -6.90 -27.02 -42.40
C PHE A 18 -8.14 -26.28 -42.93
N LEU A 19 -9.29 -26.41 -42.24
CA LEU A 19 -10.54 -25.71 -42.56
C LEU A 19 -10.49 -24.20 -42.25
N ILE A 20 -9.84 -23.78 -41.16
CA ILE A 20 -9.70 -22.36 -40.80
C ILE A 20 -8.75 -21.63 -41.77
N LEU A 21 -7.71 -22.31 -42.26
CA LEU A 21 -6.75 -21.73 -43.20
C LEU A 21 -7.30 -21.57 -44.63
N ASN A 22 -8.35 -22.30 -45.00
CA ASN A 22 -9.03 -22.16 -46.29
C ASN A 22 -10.11 -21.06 -46.33
N ASN A 23 -10.50 -20.48 -45.19
CA ASN A 23 -11.64 -19.55 -45.11
C ASN A 23 -11.31 -18.11 -44.67
N TYR A 24 -10.04 -17.69 -44.66
CA TYR A 24 -9.66 -16.30 -44.35
C TYR A 24 -8.74 -15.69 -45.42
N PHE A 25 -9.33 -15.30 -46.54
CA PHE A 25 -8.78 -14.32 -47.48
C PHE A 25 -9.85 -13.27 -47.82
N ILE A 26 -10.18 -12.39 -46.87
CA ILE A 26 -10.70 -11.05 -47.18
C ILE A 26 -10.03 -10.08 -46.22
N VAL A 27 -9.31 -9.14 -46.81
CA VAL A 27 -8.61 -8.03 -46.18
C VAL A 27 -9.65 -7.05 -45.62
N ASP A 28 -9.43 -6.56 -44.40
CA ASP A 28 -9.87 -5.21 -44.07
C ASP A 28 -8.72 -4.41 -43.42
N LYS A 29 -8.38 -3.31 -44.08
CA LYS A 29 -7.36 -2.34 -43.69
C LYS A 29 -8.06 -1.28 -42.86
N GLY A 30 -7.80 -1.23 -41.57
CA GLY A 30 -8.22 -0.07 -40.78
C GLY A 30 -7.85 -0.19 -39.31
N SER A 31 -7.01 0.73 -38.85
CA SER A 31 -6.70 1.10 -37.45
C SER A 31 -5.30 0.73 -36.92
N ILE A 32 -4.27 1.38 -37.48
CA ILE A 32 -3.06 1.73 -36.73
C ILE A 32 -2.86 3.23 -36.87
N GLU A 33 -3.61 3.99 -36.08
CA GLU A 33 -3.27 5.37 -35.71
C GLU A 33 -3.60 5.56 -34.23
N ASN A 34 -2.75 6.36 -33.57
CA ASN A 34 -2.83 6.82 -32.18
C ASN A 34 -2.17 5.95 -31.10
N ILE A 35 -0.85 5.80 -31.21
CA ILE A 35 0.03 5.84 -30.02
C ILE A 35 1.02 6.98 -30.22
N ASN A 36 0.52 8.21 -30.08
CA ASN A 36 1.31 9.40 -29.76
C ASN A 36 0.36 10.50 -29.28
N ASN A 37 -0.02 10.43 -28.01
CA ASN A 37 -0.15 11.58 -27.10
C ASN A 37 -0.74 11.14 -25.75
N SER A 38 0.07 11.20 -24.70
CA SER A 38 -0.46 11.60 -23.39
C SER A 38 0.58 12.42 -22.64
N SER A 39 0.66 13.68 -23.01
CA SER A 39 1.17 14.75 -22.13
C SER A 39 0.46 14.68 -20.76
N LYS A 40 1.27 14.64 -19.70
CA LYS A 40 1.02 15.08 -18.30
C LYS A 40 -0.44 15.10 -17.81
N LYS A 41 -0.84 14.14 -16.96
CA LYS A 41 -2.06 14.25 -16.13
C LYS A 41 -1.73 14.91 -14.79
N GLU A 42 -1.70 16.23 -14.78
CA GLU A 42 -1.42 17.06 -13.60
C GLU A 42 -2.74 17.66 -13.05
N PHE A 43 -3.10 17.34 -11.81
CA PHE A 43 -4.19 18.01 -11.08
C PHE A 43 -3.78 19.45 -10.75
N SER A 44 -4.76 20.37 -10.80
CA SER A 44 -4.55 21.79 -10.49
C SER A 44 -5.70 22.36 -9.64
N SER A 45 -5.42 23.46 -8.97
CA SER A 45 -6.42 24.30 -8.29
C SER A 45 -6.41 25.70 -8.91
N SER A 46 -7.58 26.32 -9.01
CA SER A 46 -7.69 27.69 -9.54
C SER A 46 -7.27 28.73 -8.51
N ASN A 47 -6.45 29.70 -8.93
CA ASN A 47 -6.05 30.86 -8.13
C ASN A 47 -6.90 32.12 -8.40
N PHE A 48 -7.90 32.04 -9.28
CA PHE A 48 -8.68 33.20 -9.75
C PHE A 48 -9.28 34.05 -8.62
N TYR A 49 -9.69 33.43 -7.52
CA TYR A 49 -10.26 34.11 -6.35
C TYR A 49 -9.26 35.04 -5.62
N ASN A 50 -7.95 34.83 -5.78
CA ASN A 50 -6.89 35.70 -5.26
C ASN A 50 -6.48 36.83 -6.23
N GLU A 51 -6.81 36.69 -7.51
CA GLU A 51 -6.37 37.60 -8.59
C GLU A 51 -7.47 38.60 -9.01
N THR A 52 -8.61 38.56 -8.34
CA THR A 52 -9.74 39.46 -8.59
C THR A 52 -9.46 40.91 -8.15
N SER A 53 -9.83 41.86 -9.01
CA SER A 53 -9.77 43.30 -8.71
C SER A 53 -10.91 43.79 -7.80
N GLN A 54 -11.91 42.95 -7.52
CA GLN A 54 -13.11 43.27 -6.74
C GLN A 54 -13.26 42.28 -5.56
N PRO A 55 -12.41 42.36 -4.52
CA PRO A 55 -12.49 41.47 -3.36
C PRO A 55 -13.75 41.75 -2.52
N ILE A 56 -14.34 40.70 -1.96
CA ILE A 56 -15.45 40.80 -1.01
C ILE A 56 -14.98 40.63 0.44
N ILE A 57 -13.91 39.88 0.64
CA ILE A 57 -13.18 39.77 1.91
C ILE A 57 -11.79 40.37 1.68
N SER A 58 -11.32 41.18 2.62
CA SER A 58 -9.93 41.63 2.65
C SER A 58 -9.27 41.35 3.99
N TYR A 59 -7.96 41.12 3.97
CA TYR A 59 -7.17 40.94 5.19
C TYR A 59 -6.20 42.11 5.37
N LEU A 60 -6.26 42.79 6.52
CA LEU A 60 -5.33 43.86 6.89
C LEU A 60 -4.08 43.26 7.54
N ILE A 61 -2.98 43.22 6.79
CA ILE A 61 -1.74 42.54 7.19
C ILE A 61 -0.51 43.19 6.54
N LYS A 62 0.64 43.11 7.21
CA LYS A 62 1.93 43.53 6.65
C LYS A 62 2.41 42.52 5.60
N GLU A 63 3.11 43.00 4.57
CA GLU A 63 3.66 42.14 3.51
C GLU A 63 4.63 41.09 4.05
N GLU A 64 5.45 41.44 5.04
CA GLU A 64 6.39 40.54 5.72
C GLU A 64 5.70 39.38 6.48
N ASP A 65 4.46 39.58 6.92
CA ASP A 65 3.71 38.62 7.73
C ASP A 65 2.91 37.61 6.87
N LEU A 66 2.83 37.79 5.54
CA LEU A 66 2.00 36.95 4.66
C LEU A 66 2.39 35.45 4.71
N ASN A 67 3.67 35.17 4.94
CA ASN A 67 4.20 33.80 4.97
C ASN A 67 4.27 33.19 6.38
N THR A 68 4.13 33.99 7.44
CA THR A 68 4.26 33.52 8.83
C THR A 68 2.93 33.47 9.55
N ASN A 69 1.98 34.34 9.18
CA ASN A 69 0.70 34.46 9.86
C ASN A 69 -0.25 33.28 9.58
N ILE A 70 -0.51 32.48 10.61
CA ILE A 70 -1.32 31.26 10.52
C ILE A 70 -2.80 31.59 10.24
N THR A 71 -3.38 32.57 10.93
CA THR A 71 -4.79 32.95 10.75
C THR A 71 -5.06 33.49 9.35
N TYR A 72 -4.17 34.31 8.80
CA TYR A 72 -4.25 34.79 7.42
C TYR A 72 -4.23 33.63 6.42
N LYS A 73 -3.29 32.68 6.55
CA LYS A 73 -3.23 31.51 5.68
C LYS A 73 -4.53 30.69 5.72
N ASN A 74 -5.11 30.50 6.91
CA ASN A 74 -6.38 29.79 7.06
C ASN A 74 -7.56 30.59 6.48
N THR A 75 -7.58 31.92 6.63
CA THR A 75 -8.60 32.79 6.02
C THR A 75 -8.53 32.71 4.50
N LYS A 76 -7.32 32.83 3.92
CA LYS A 76 -7.09 32.68 2.49
C LYS A 76 -7.52 31.30 2.00
N LYS A 77 -7.26 30.24 2.77
CA LYS A 77 -7.67 28.88 2.42
C LYS A 77 -9.18 28.65 2.49
N LEU A 78 -9.87 29.30 3.43
CA LEU A 78 -11.33 29.29 3.48
C LEU A 78 -11.95 29.98 2.25
N CYS A 79 -11.40 31.13 1.87
CA CYS A 79 -11.82 31.84 0.66
C CYS A 79 -11.54 31.02 -0.60
N ASP A 80 -10.44 30.26 -0.62
CA ASP A 80 -10.12 29.33 -1.70
C ASP A 80 -11.17 28.22 -1.85
N TYR A 81 -11.56 27.57 -0.75
CA TYR A 81 -12.57 26.51 -0.80
C TYR A 81 -13.93 27.03 -1.26
N THR A 82 -14.31 28.19 -0.76
CA THR A 82 -15.62 28.83 -1.01
C THR A 82 -15.63 29.71 -2.26
N LYS A 83 -14.47 29.86 -2.92
CA LYS A 83 -14.26 30.71 -4.10
C LYS A 83 -14.65 32.17 -3.87
N PHE A 84 -14.65 32.63 -2.62
CA PHE A 84 -14.89 34.02 -2.28
C PHE A 84 -13.73 34.91 -2.76
N PRO A 85 -14.01 36.00 -3.50
CA PRO A 85 -13.03 37.02 -3.87
C PRO A 85 -12.27 37.55 -2.66
N PHE A 86 -10.96 37.32 -2.61
CA PHE A 86 -10.10 37.62 -1.47
C PHE A 86 -9.01 38.63 -1.83
N GLY A 87 -8.84 39.66 -1.01
CA GLY A 87 -7.86 40.71 -1.18
C GLY A 87 -7.00 40.95 0.06
N ILE A 88 -5.95 41.76 -0.11
CA ILE A 88 -5.08 42.20 0.98
C ILE A 88 -5.08 43.72 1.03
N ILE A 89 -5.14 44.26 2.24
CA ILE A 89 -4.90 45.67 2.52
C ILE A 89 -3.65 45.74 3.40
N THR A 90 -2.66 46.54 2.99
CA THR A 90 -1.45 46.73 3.79
C THR A 90 -1.56 48.02 4.61
N PRO A 91 -0.92 48.12 5.79
CA PRO A 91 -0.85 49.37 6.54
C PRO A 91 -0.32 50.53 5.68
N LYS A 92 0.70 50.28 4.85
CA LYS A 92 1.24 51.25 3.88
C LYS A 92 0.16 51.78 2.92
N LYS A 93 -0.74 50.90 2.45
CA LYS A 93 -1.81 51.27 1.51
C LYS A 93 -2.91 52.09 2.18
N ILE A 94 -3.42 51.62 3.32
CA ILE A 94 -4.56 52.26 4.01
C ILE A 94 -4.20 53.61 4.64
N ASN A 95 -2.92 53.81 4.97
CA ASN A 95 -2.42 55.08 5.52
C ASN A 95 -2.30 56.21 4.48
N LYS A 96 -2.33 55.92 3.17
CA LYS A 96 -2.30 56.96 2.14
C LYS A 96 -3.59 57.75 2.13
N ASP A 97 -3.54 59.07 2.02
CA ASP A 97 -4.73 59.92 2.09
C ASP A 97 -5.74 59.61 0.98
N ASN A 98 -5.27 59.39 -0.24
CA ASN A 98 -6.08 59.07 -1.42
C ASN A 98 -6.62 57.63 -1.49
N TYR A 99 -6.28 56.75 -0.54
CA TYR A 99 -6.79 55.38 -0.55
C TYR A 99 -8.21 55.28 -0.01
N GLU A 100 -9.13 54.74 -0.80
CA GLU A 100 -10.47 54.35 -0.34
C GLU A 100 -10.61 52.83 -0.26
N ILE A 101 -11.34 52.34 0.75
CA ILE A 101 -11.69 50.92 0.86
C ILE A 101 -12.70 50.61 -0.26
N ALA A 102 -12.39 49.60 -1.08
CA ALA A 102 -13.21 49.25 -2.24
C ALA A 102 -14.66 48.92 -1.83
N PRO A 103 -15.69 49.46 -2.53
CA PRO A 103 -17.10 49.24 -2.20
C PRO A 103 -17.56 47.78 -2.24
N SER A 104 -16.84 46.92 -2.97
CA SER A 104 -17.11 45.47 -3.03
C SER A 104 -16.81 44.74 -1.72
N ILE A 105 -15.93 45.30 -0.88
CA ILE A 105 -15.48 44.67 0.36
C ILE A 105 -16.65 44.70 1.35
N LYS A 106 -17.08 43.52 1.78
CA LYS A 106 -18.07 43.36 2.85
C LYS A 106 -17.39 43.11 4.20
N THR A 107 -16.18 42.56 4.21
CA THR A 107 -15.49 42.16 5.45
C THR A 107 -14.00 42.44 5.42
N ILE A 108 -13.49 43.01 6.52
CA ILE A 108 -12.05 43.19 6.76
C ILE A 108 -11.64 42.34 7.97
N CYS A 109 -10.76 41.37 7.76
CA CYS A 109 -10.10 40.64 8.83
C CYS A 109 -8.85 41.40 9.29
N ILE A 110 -8.69 41.59 10.60
CA ILE A 110 -7.56 42.34 11.17
C ILE A 110 -6.84 41.45 12.17
N ASN A 111 -5.52 41.29 12.00
CA ASN A 111 -4.69 40.57 12.96
C ASN A 111 -3.99 41.48 13.96
N LYS A 112 -3.38 42.57 13.49
CA LYS A 112 -2.64 43.54 14.32
C LYS A 112 -3.07 44.96 13.96
N THR A 113 -2.94 45.87 14.92
CA THR A 113 -3.46 47.24 14.84
C THR A 113 -2.40 48.32 15.01
N THR A 114 -1.13 47.95 15.21
CA THR A 114 -0.04 48.83 15.69
C THR A 114 0.53 49.83 14.67
N ASP A 115 0.21 49.71 13.38
CA ASP A 115 0.87 50.48 12.29
C ASP A 115 -0.11 51.37 11.50
N LEU A 116 -1.25 51.71 12.11
CA LEU A 116 -2.32 52.47 11.47
C LEU A 116 -2.28 53.94 11.89
N SER A 117 -2.34 54.85 10.91
CA SER A 117 -2.52 56.28 11.13
C SER A 117 -3.93 56.60 11.65
N ASN A 118 -4.12 57.78 12.24
CA ASN A 118 -5.47 58.23 12.63
C ASN A 118 -6.43 58.31 11.43
N ASN A 119 -5.93 58.71 10.25
CA ASN A 119 -6.71 58.69 9.02
C ASN A 119 -7.18 57.27 8.66
N ALA A 120 -6.29 56.26 8.76
CA ALA A 120 -6.67 54.86 8.53
C ALA A 120 -7.75 54.37 9.51
N ILE A 121 -7.70 54.77 10.78
CA ILE A 121 -8.76 54.45 11.76
C ILE A 121 -10.09 55.08 11.36
N GLN A 122 -10.10 56.34 10.92
CA GLN A 122 -11.33 56.99 10.42
C GLN A 122 -11.90 56.29 9.18
N LYS A 123 -11.04 55.83 8.25
CA LYS A 123 -11.47 55.03 7.09
C LYS A 123 -12.11 53.71 7.52
N ILE A 124 -11.53 53.03 8.51
CA ILE A 124 -12.07 51.79 9.09
C ILE A 124 -13.42 52.07 9.79
N LEU A 125 -13.53 53.14 10.57
CA LEU A 125 -14.78 53.56 11.21
C LEU A 125 -15.87 53.87 10.17
N SER A 126 -15.53 54.58 9.11
CA SER A 126 -16.45 54.89 8.01
C SER A 126 -16.92 53.62 7.30
N PHE A 127 -16.01 52.69 7.05
CA PHE A 127 -16.34 51.39 6.49
C PHE A 127 -17.35 50.63 7.35
N VAL A 128 -17.13 50.52 8.67
CA VAL A 128 -18.07 49.82 9.56
C VAL A 128 -19.40 50.56 9.64
N ASN A 129 -19.39 51.88 9.81
CA ASN A 129 -20.61 52.68 9.88
C ASN A 129 -21.52 52.47 8.65
N ASN A 130 -20.91 52.34 7.46
CA ASN A 130 -21.60 52.17 6.19
C ASN A 130 -22.01 50.72 5.89
N GLY A 131 -21.95 49.80 6.86
CA GLY A 131 -22.41 48.41 6.71
C GLY A 131 -21.30 47.38 6.55
N GLY A 132 -20.03 47.82 6.50
CA GLY A 132 -18.87 46.93 6.50
C GLY A 132 -18.73 46.16 7.82
N SER A 133 -18.15 44.97 7.76
CA SER A 133 -17.89 44.15 8.94
C SER A 133 -16.40 43.97 9.21
N ILE A 134 -16.01 43.96 10.48
CA ILE A 134 -14.63 43.65 10.89
C ILE A 134 -14.60 42.36 11.68
N ILE A 135 -13.60 41.52 11.43
CA ILE A 135 -13.30 40.35 12.27
C ILE A 135 -11.90 40.51 12.85
N ILE A 136 -11.79 40.50 14.18
CA ILE A 136 -10.53 40.60 14.90
C ILE A 136 -10.34 39.32 15.71
N THR A 137 -9.32 38.54 15.34
CA THR A 137 -9.06 37.19 15.89
C THR A 137 -7.92 37.16 16.90
N ASN A 138 -7.36 38.32 17.27
CA ASN A 138 -6.18 38.42 18.12
C ASN A 138 -6.31 39.58 19.11
N THR A 139 -5.45 39.61 20.12
CA THR A 139 -5.42 40.69 21.11
C THR A 139 -5.07 42.02 20.46
N ILE A 140 -5.73 43.08 20.92
CA ILE A 140 -5.57 44.43 20.41
C ILE A 140 -4.76 45.24 21.41
N ASN A 141 -3.58 45.68 21.01
CA ASN A 141 -2.75 46.58 21.83
C ASN A 141 -3.04 48.06 21.54
N ASP A 142 -3.55 48.37 20.34
CA ASP A 142 -3.94 49.74 19.96
C ASP A 142 -5.26 50.13 20.61
N LYS A 143 -5.18 51.02 21.60
CA LYS A 143 -6.33 51.51 22.38
C LYS A 143 -7.40 52.17 21.52
N ARG A 144 -7.06 52.65 20.31
CA ARG A 144 -8.04 53.24 19.37
C ARG A 144 -9.08 52.23 18.92
N PHE A 145 -8.77 50.94 18.91
CA PHE A 145 -9.74 49.90 18.56
C PHE A 145 -10.67 49.49 19.72
N ASN A 146 -10.44 49.97 20.94
CA ASN A 146 -11.25 49.59 22.10
C ASN A 146 -12.73 49.96 21.93
N TYR A 147 -13.02 51.09 21.27
CA TYR A 147 -14.39 51.47 20.89
C TYR A 147 -15.01 50.43 19.93
N LEU A 148 -14.25 50.02 18.90
CA LEU A 148 -14.71 49.06 17.89
C LEU A 148 -15.09 47.71 18.50
N ILE A 149 -14.29 47.20 19.45
CA ILE A 149 -14.57 45.92 20.14
C ILE A 149 -15.54 46.05 21.33
N GLY A 150 -16.07 47.26 21.58
CA GLY A 150 -17.12 47.48 22.59
C GLY A 150 -16.63 47.48 24.03
N LEU A 151 -15.37 47.83 24.29
CA LEU A 151 -14.88 48.05 25.66
C LEU A 151 -15.49 49.34 26.25
N LYS A 152 -15.56 49.43 27.58
CA LYS A 152 -15.99 50.66 28.27
C LYS A 152 -14.88 51.73 28.21
N LYS A 153 -15.28 53.01 28.17
CA LYS A 153 -14.33 54.14 28.11
C LYS A 153 -13.38 54.25 29.30
N ASN A 154 -13.83 53.85 30.50
CA ASN A 154 -13.02 53.87 31.72
C ASN A 154 -12.19 52.59 31.86
N ARG A 155 -10.86 52.69 31.76
CA ARG A 155 -9.92 51.57 31.79
C ARG A 155 -9.78 50.94 33.17
N ASN A 156 -10.12 51.65 34.25
CA ASN A 156 -10.19 51.04 35.59
C ASN A 156 -11.26 49.93 35.66
N GLN A 157 -12.16 49.86 34.67
CA GLN A 157 -13.16 48.81 34.53
C GLN A 157 -12.72 47.67 33.60
N HIS A 158 -11.54 47.76 32.98
CA HIS A 158 -10.96 46.71 32.14
C HIS A 158 -10.32 45.66 33.03
N VAL A 159 -11.09 44.61 33.33
CA VAL A 159 -10.65 43.50 34.18
C VAL A 159 -10.36 42.31 33.28
N TYR A 160 -9.16 41.74 33.40
CA TYR A 160 -8.79 40.50 32.72
C TYR A 160 -9.36 39.29 33.45
N ASN A 161 -9.59 38.21 32.69
CA ASN A 161 -9.98 36.92 33.21
C ASN A 161 -9.00 35.87 32.65
N ASN A 162 -8.49 35.03 33.54
CA ASN A 162 -7.55 33.94 33.27
C ASN A 162 -8.09 32.58 33.75
N THR A 163 -9.38 32.50 34.08
CA THR A 163 -10.06 31.29 34.56
C THR A 163 -11.03 30.72 33.54
N ALA A 164 -11.58 31.53 32.63
CA ALA A 164 -12.52 31.11 31.60
C ALA A 164 -11.88 30.12 30.60
N LYS A 165 -12.57 29.02 30.30
CA LYS A 165 -12.08 27.92 29.48
C LYS A 165 -13.09 27.40 28.47
N GLY A 166 -12.59 26.98 27.31
CA GLY A 166 -13.32 26.28 26.25
C GLY A 166 -14.43 27.08 25.56
N PHE A 167 -14.89 26.57 24.41
CA PHE A 167 -15.98 27.12 23.63
C PHE A 167 -17.27 26.37 23.93
N PHE A 168 -18.32 27.08 24.34
CA PHE A 168 -19.66 26.54 24.45
C PHE A 168 -20.50 26.97 23.25
N PHE A 169 -20.80 26.05 22.34
CA PHE A 169 -21.58 26.36 21.15
C PHE A 169 -23.05 26.58 21.51
N LYS A 170 -23.56 27.77 21.17
CA LYS A 170 -24.96 28.14 21.31
C LYS A 170 -25.44 28.96 20.11
N ASN A 171 -26.74 29.28 20.06
CA ASN A 171 -27.35 30.16 19.07
C ASN A 171 -27.10 29.71 17.62
N ASP A 172 -27.00 28.39 17.40
CA ASP A 172 -26.71 27.80 16.09
C ASP A 172 -25.52 28.45 15.38
N PHE A 173 -24.49 28.88 16.13
CA PHE A 173 -23.29 29.49 15.53
C PHE A 173 -22.63 28.56 14.51
N LEU A 174 -22.60 27.27 14.79
CA LEU A 174 -22.29 26.23 13.82
C LEU A 174 -23.47 25.26 13.76
N PRO A 175 -23.85 24.78 12.56
CA PRO A 175 -24.98 23.88 12.45
C PRO A 175 -24.76 22.60 13.25
N ASN A 176 -25.82 22.08 13.86
CA ASN A 176 -25.85 20.79 14.55
C ASN A 176 -24.93 20.66 15.79
N LEU A 177 -24.33 21.76 16.25
CA LEU A 177 -23.42 21.79 17.40
C LEU A 177 -23.98 22.57 18.58
N ASN A 178 -25.22 23.04 18.52
CA ASN A 178 -25.87 23.70 19.66
C ASN A 178 -25.74 22.79 20.90
N THR A 179 -25.35 23.36 22.04
CA THR A 179 -25.02 22.67 23.31
C THR A 179 -23.75 21.82 23.33
N SER A 180 -22.95 21.79 22.25
CA SER A 180 -21.66 21.10 22.24
C SER A 180 -20.55 21.96 22.83
N THR A 181 -19.51 21.31 23.33
CA THR A 181 -18.32 21.93 23.93
C THR A 181 -17.08 21.61 23.11
N LEU A 182 -16.10 22.51 23.13
CA LEU A 182 -14.78 22.29 22.54
C LEU A 182 -13.69 22.92 23.40
N TYR A 183 -12.51 22.30 23.46
CA TYR A 183 -11.35 22.82 24.21
C TYR A 183 -11.64 23.11 25.69
N GLU A 184 -12.36 22.22 26.38
CA GLU A 184 -12.81 22.41 27.77
C GLU A 184 -11.68 22.75 28.77
N ASP A 185 -10.45 22.32 28.48
CA ASP A 185 -9.28 22.58 29.32
C ASP A 185 -8.46 23.83 28.93
N VAL A 186 -8.74 24.45 27.78
CA VAL A 186 -7.95 25.59 27.25
C VAL A 186 -8.48 26.90 27.82
N ILE A 187 -7.59 27.65 28.48
CA ILE A 187 -7.90 28.96 29.07
C ILE A 187 -7.93 30.05 28.00
N HIS A 188 -8.94 30.92 28.05
CA HIS A 188 -9.00 32.15 27.28
C HIS A 188 -8.37 33.30 28.08
N TYR A 189 -7.30 33.88 27.55
CA TYR A 189 -6.71 35.09 28.11
C TYR A 189 -7.34 36.32 27.43
N GLY A 190 -8.21 37.04 28.13
CA GLY A 190 -8.93 38.18 27.58
C GLY A 190 -9.68 38.99 28.64
N PHE A 191 -10.51 39.93 28.20
CA PHE A 191 -11.28 40.80 29.08
C PHE A 191 -12.51 40.08 29.65
N SER A 192 -12.78 40.27 30.94
CA SER A 192 -14.03 39.82 31.56
C SER A 192 -15.25 40.54 30.97
N LYS A 193 -16.45 39.96 31.12
CA LYS A 193 -17.71 40.56 30.65
C LYS A 193 -17.95 41.98 31.18
N LYS A 194 -17.46 42.29 32.39
CA LYS A 194 -17.64 43.61 33.04
C LYS A 194 -16.89 44.74 32.32
N SER A 195 -15.86 44.41 31.53
CA SER A 195 -15.04 45.35 30.76
C SER A 195 -15.75 45.87 29.51
N PHE A 196 -16.77 45.16 29.01
CA PHE A 196 -17.51 45.52 27.80
C PHE A 196 -18.76 46.34 28.12
N THR A 197 -19.23 47.13 27.15
CA THR A 197 -20.50 47.85 27.25
C THR A 197 -21.68 46.88 27.34
N LYS A 198 -22.84 47.36 27.82
CA LYS A 198 -24.04 46.52 27.94
C LYS A 198 -24.58 46.04 26.57
N ASN A 199 -24.20 46.72 25.48
CA ASN A 199 -24.79 46.53 24.16
C ASN A 199 -24.07 45.47 23.30
N ILE A 200 -23.00 44.84 23.81
CA ILE A 200 -22.32 43.75 23.06
C ILE A 200 -23.16 42.47 23.05
N ASN A 201 -23.23 41.83 21.89
CA ASN A 201 -23.86 40.52 21.71
C ASN A 201 -22.83 39.41 21.94
N VAL A 202 -23.12 38.48 22.86
CA VAL A 202 -22.23 37.33 23.15
C VAL A 202 -22.59 36.16 22.25
N ILE A 203 -21.77 35.90 21.25
CA ILE A 203 -21.98 34.82 20.27
C ILE A 203 -21.61 33.47 20.91
N ILE A 204 -20.35 33.33 21.32
CA ILE A 204 -19.84 32.12 21.97
C ILE A 204 -19.36 32.46 23.37
N PRO A 205 -19.95 31.89 24.43
CA PRO A 205 -19.45 31.99 25.80
C PRO A 205 -18.43 30.89 26.11
N SER A 206 -17.78 31.00 27.27
CA SER A 206 -16.92 29.92 27.76
C SER A 206 -17.72 28.77 28.36
N VAL A 207 -17.10 27.59 28.50
CA VAL A 207 -17.72 26.39 29.06
C VAL A 207 -17.94 26.52 30.56
N ASN A 208 -16.91 26.91 31.31
CA ASN A 208 -16.95 26.99 32.78
C ASN A 208 -17.53 28.30 33.32
N GLU A 209 -17.47 29.40 32.55
CA GLU A 209 -18.02 30.70 32.91
C GLU A 209 -18.92 31.23 31.78
N LYS A 210 -20.18 30.80 31.75
CA LYS A 210 -21.13 31.12 30.66
C LYS A 210 -21.37 32.61 30.40
N THR A 211 -20.92 33.50 31.29
CA THR A 211 -20.97 34.95 31.14
C THR A 211 -19.77 35.54 30.40
N TYR A 212 -18.64 34.83 30.36
CA TYR A 212 -17.42 35.26 29.67
C TYR A 212 -17.62 35.23 28.15
N PRO A 213 -17.41 36.34 27.43
CA PRO A 213 -17.69 36.42 26.00
C PRO A 213 -16.45 36.02 25.18
N VAL A 214 -16.30 34.73 24.83
CA VAL A 214 -15.16 34.24 24.02
C VAL A 214 -15.19 34.83 22.61
N ILE A 215 -16.36 34.81 21.96
CA ILE A 215 -16.61 35.50 20.70
C ILE A 215 -17.80 36.43 20.89
N LEU A 216 -17.61 37.70 20.56
CA LEU A 216 -18.63 38.73 20.71
C LEU A 216 -18.78 39.58 19.45
N GLU A 217 -19.93 40.23 19.35
CA GLU A 217 -20.31 41.13 18.26
C GLU A 217 -20.70 42.49 18.85
N ASN A 218 -20.11 43.56 18.32
CA ASN A 218 -20.46 44.93 18.62
C ASN A 218 -21.02 45.60 17.35
N SER A 219 -22.23 46.15 17.42
CA SER A 219 -22.88 46.81 16.27
C SER A 219 -22.53 48.29 16.25
N ILE A 220 -22.10 48.81 15.09
CA ILE A 220 -21.68 50.21 14.91
C ILE A 220 -22.23 50.72 13.58
N GLY A 221 -23.06 51.77 13.61
CA GLY A 221 -23.82 52.22 12.45
C GLY A 221 -24.63 51.06 11.85
N LEU A 222 -24.48 50.84 10.54
CA LEU A 222 -25.12 49.73 9.82
C LEU A 222 -24.30 48.43 9.83
N GLY A 223 -23.05 48.48 10.31
CA GLY A 223 -22.11 47.36 10.30
C GLY A 223 -21.87 46.77 11.69
N LYS A 224 -20.84 45.91 11.77
CA LYS A 224 -20.52 45.17 13.00
C LYS A 224 -19.06 44.78 13.12
N VAL A 225 -18.61 44.59 14.35
CA VAL A 225 -17.27 44.13 14.69
C VAL A 225 -17.39 42.82 15.49
N ILE A 226 -16.80 41.76 14.95
CA ILE A 226 -16.68 40.46 15.63
C ILE A 226 -15.30 40.38 16.26
N PHE A 227 -15.24 40.18 17.57
CA PHE A 227 -13.99 40.11 18.33
C PHE A 227 -13.86 38.75 19.03
N TYR A 228 -12.68 38.15 18.89
CA TYR A 228 -12.28 36.93 19.57
C TYR A 228 -11.51 37.34 20.81
N ASN A 229 -12.22 37.35 21.94
CA ASN A 229 -11.67 37.66 23.24
C ASN A 229 -10.95 36.43 23.80
N SER A 230 -9.92 35.99 23.09
CA SER A 230 -9.12 34.81 23.42
C SER A 230 -7.73 34.94 22.80
N SER A 231 -6.74 34.38 23.48
CA SER A 231 -5.39 34.19 22.94
C SER A 231 -5.22 32.89 22.12
N LEU A 232 -6.29 32.14 21.85
CA LEU A 232 -6.20 30.92 21.04
C LEU A 232 -5.95 31.32 19.58
N GLU A 233 -4.82 30.88 19.03
CA GLU A 233 -4.51 31.09 17.62
C GLU A 233 -5.43 30.25 16.72
N ILE A 234 -6.01 30.89 15.70
CA ILE A 234 -6.92 30.23 14.75
C ILE A 234 -6.10 29.45 13.72
N SER A 235 -6.06 28.14 13.89
CA SER A 235 -5.38 27.21 13.01
C SER A 235 -6.35 26.49 12.07
N LYS A 236 -5.88 25.42 11.42
CA LYS A 236 -6.67 24.61 10.50
C LYS A 236 -7.89 23.96 11.15
N PHE A 237 -7.79 23.54 12.41
CA PHE A 237 -8.89 22.91 13.13
C PHE A 237 -10.00 23.93 13.45
N GLU A 238 -9.65 25.18 13.76
CA GLU A 238 -10.57 26.29 14.09
C GLU A 238 -11.23 26.95 12.87
N ARG A 239 -10.94 26.47 11.65
CA ARG A 239 -11.48 27.04 10.40
C ARG A 239 -13.00 27.17 10.39
N GLY A 240 -13.74 26.23 10.99
CA GLY A 240 -15.20 26.30 11.08
C GLY A 240 -15.68 27.48 11.91
N ILE A 241 -15.01 27.78 13.03
CA ILE A 241 -15.33 28.94 13.88
C ILE A 241 -15.10 30.24 13.11
N LEU A 242 -13.93 30.35 12.46
CA LEU A 242 -13.57 31.50 11.64
C LEU A 242 -14.52 31.69 10.46
N PHE A 243 -14.79 30.61 9.72
CA PHE A 243 -15.66 30.63 8.56
C PHE A 243 -17.10 30.97 8.94
N SER A 244 -17.59 30.47 10.08
CA SER A 244 -18.92 30.85 10.56
C SER A 244 -19.02 32.35 10.86
N SER A 245 -17.96 32.95 11.43
CA SER A 245 -17.89 34.41 11.61
C SER A 245 -17.90 35.16 10.28
N LEU A 246 -17.10 34.73 9.30
CA LEU A 246 -17.09 35.28 7.94
C LEU A 246 -18.44 35.13 7.23
N LEU A 247 -19.08 33.98 7.37
CA LEU A 247 -20.37 33.72 6.74
C LEU A 247 -21.45 34.67 7.28
N SER A 248 -21.39 35.00 8.58
CA SER A 248 -22.31 35.95 9.22
C SER A 248 -22.20 37.39 8.69
N THR A 249 -21.10 37.72 7.98
CA THR A 249 -20.84 39.04 7.38
C THR A 249 -21.06 39.04 5.86
N LEU A 250 -21.35 37.87 5.27
CA LEU A 250 -21.51 37.66 3.83
C LEU A 250 -22.95 37.27 3.46
N GLU A 251 -23.93 37.95 4.06
CA GLU A 251 -25.34 37.76 3.71
C GLU A 251 -25.56 37.95 2.19
N GLU A 252 -26.40 37.08 1.59
CA GLU A 252 -26.75 37.08 0.16
C GLU A 252 -25.60 36.71 -0.80
N VAL A 253 -24.46 36.23 -0.30
CA VAL A 253 -23.34 35.76 -1.13
C VAL A 253 -23.30 34.23 -1.19
N PRO A 254 -23.70 33.60 -2.31
CA PRO A 254 -23.61 32.15 -2.46
C PRO A 254 -22.17 31.70 -2.75
N TYR A 255 -21.86 30.45 -2.38
CA TYR A 255 -20.59 29.78 -2.70
C TYR A 255 -20.81 28.33 -3.13
N PRO A 256 -20.00 27.81 -4.08
CA PRO A 256 -20.14 26.44 -4.54
C PRO A 256 -19.64 25.45 -3.49
N ILE A 257 -20.32 24.31 -3.37
CA ILE A 257 -19.93 23.19 -2.51
C ILE A 257 -19.94 21.87 -3.30
N ALA A 258 -19.21 20.87 -2.80
CA ALA A 258 -19.19 19.55 -3.43
C ALA A 258 -20.43 18.70 -3.10
N ASN A 259 -20.95 18.84 -1.87
CA ASN A 259 -22.11 18.12 -1.35
C ASN A 259 -21.98 16.58 -1.49
N VAL A 260 -20.79 16.05 -1.20
CA VAL A 260 -20.44 14.62 -1.29
C VAL A 260 -19.98 14.07 0.06
N ASN A 261 -20.46 12.88 0.42
CA ASN A 261 -20.04 12.19 1.64
C ASN A 261 -19.56 10.78 1.31
N THR A 262 -18.30 10.49 1.59
CA THR A 262 -17.71 9.18 1.30
C THR A 262 -17.58 8.39 2.60
N ILE A 263 -18.11 7.16 2.60
CA ILE A 263 -17.91 6.23 3.72
C ILE A 263 -16.85 5.20 3.32
N PHE A 264 -15.78 5.16 4.10
CA PHE A 264 -14.67 4.24 3.93
C PHE A 264 -14.81 3.04 4.87
N LEU A 265 -14.55 1.86 4.32
CA LEU A 265 -14.30 0.64 5.09
C LEU A 265 -12.78 0.46 5.14
N ASP A 266 -12.17 0.96 6.21
CA ASP A 266 -10.72 0.91 6.43
C ASP A 266 -10.31 -0.55 6.70
N ASP A 267 -9.14 -0.95 6.18
CA ASP A 267 -8.59 -2.31 6.20
C ASP A 267 -9.66 -3.39 5.96
N PHE A 268 -10.46 -3.23 4.90
CA PHE A 268 -11.47 -4.19 4.49
C PHE A 268 -11.52 -4.30 2.96
N PRO A 269 -11.55 -5.51 2.39
CA PRO A 269 -11.35 -6.80 3.05
C PRO A 269 -9.92 -6.97 3.59
N SER A 270 -9.79 -7.75 4.65
CA SER A 270 -8.53 -8.01 5.37
C SER A 270 -8.46 -9.48 5.82
N PRO A 271 -7.27 -10.00 6.17
CA PRO A 271 -7.14 -11.28 6.85
C PRO A 271 -8.07 -11.39 8.07
N THR A 272 -8.81 -12.49 8.16
CA THR A 272 -9.70 -12.77 9.29
C THR A 272 -9.19 -13.92 10.14
N TYR A 273 -9.45 -13.87 11.45
CA TYR A 273 -8.87 -14.80 12.43
C TYR A 273 -9.95 -15.53 13.25
N PRO A 274 -9.67 -16.76 13.75
CA PRO A 274 -10.64 -17.56 14.48
C PRO A 274 -10.76 -17.18 15.98
N PHE A 275 -10.19 -16.06 16.43
CA PHE A 275 -10.28 -15.67 17.83
C PHE A 275 -11.70 -15.20 18.20
N LYS A 276 -12.03 -15.36 19.48
CA LYS A 276 -13.26 -14.90 20.11
C LYS A 276 -12.91 -13.82 21.13
N ARG A 277 -13.48 -12.61 21.02
CA ARG A 277 -13.28 -11.48 21.96
C ARG A 277 -14.55 -10.68 22.22
N GLU A 278 -14.60 -10.05 23.39
CA GLU A 278 -15.64 -9.09 23.76
C GLU A 278 -15.63 -7.84 22.85
N PRO A 279 -16.80 -7.23 22.57
CA PRO A 279 -18.15 -7.61 23.03
C PRO A 279 -18.85 -8.69 22.18
N VAL A 280 -18.26 -9.06 21.04
CA VAL A 280 -18.87 -9.98 20.05
C VAL A 280 -19.12 -11.38 20.63
N VAL A 281 -18.29 -11.83 21.58
CA VAL A 281 -18.46 -13.13 22.24
C VAL A 281 -19.69 -13.15 23.13
N SER A 282 -19.89 -12.14 23.96
CA SER A 282 -21.09 -12.07 24.79
C SER A 282 -22.36 -11.94 23.96
N GLU A 283 -22.31 -11.21 22.83
CA GLU A 283 -23.51 -10.93 22.02
C GLU A 283 -23.88 -12.05 21.03
N PHE A 284 -22.90 -12.66 20.37
CA PHE A 284 -23.14 -13.65 19.31
C PHE A 284 -22.43 -14.98 19.52
N ASN A 285 -21.46 -15.04 20.44
CA ASN A 285 -20.59 -16.21 20.67
C ASN A 285 -19.91 -16.74 19.39
N VAL A 286 -19.53 -15.84 18.47
CA VAL A 286 -18.85 -16.19 17.22
C VAL A 286 -17.41 -15.68 17.18
N SER A 287 -16.59 -16.28 16.32
CA SER A 287 -15.22 -15.81 16.04
C SER A 287 -15.20 -14.49 15.27
N ASN A 288 -14.06 -13.79 15.23
CA ASN A 288 -13.86 -12.59 14.41
C ASN A 288 -14.13 -12.87 12.92
N GLN A 289 -13.64 -13.97 12.38
CA GLN A 289 -13.92 -14.40 11.02
C GLN A 289 -15.42 -14.54 10.74
N GLU A 290 -16.17 -15.16 11.65
CA GLU A 290 -17.62 -15.33 11.50
C GLU A 290 -18.38 -14.02 11.68
N PHE A 291 -17.98 -13.18 12.63
CA PHE A 291 -18.56 -11.87 12.82
C PHE A 291 -18.40 -11.01 11.56
N VAL A 292 -17.19 -10.91 11.01
CA VAL A 292 -16.93 -10.10 9.81
C VAL A 292 -17.74 -10.61 8.61
N ASN A 293 -17.73 -11.93 8.38
CA ASN A 293 -18.35 -12.52 7.20
C ASN A 293 -19.88 -12.66 7.29
N LYS A 294 -20.42 -13.10 8.43
CA LYS A 294 -21.84 -13.45 8.60
C LYS A 294 -22.68 -12.34 9.24
N ILE A 295 -22.07 -11.36 9.91
CA ILE A 295 -22.80 -10.32 10.66
C ILE A 295 -22.46 -8.93 10.13
N TRP A 296 -21.20 -8.48 10.31
CA TRP A 296 -20.76 -7.14 10.00
C TRP A 296 -20.97 -6.79 8.52
N TRP A 297 -20.41 -7.57 7.58
CA TRP A 297 -20.53 -7.26 6.16
C TRP A 297 -21.97 -7.25 5.64
N PRO A 298 -22.81 -8.26 5.95
CA PRO A 298 -24.24 -8.21 5.63
C PRO A 298 -24.97 -7.00 6.21
N ASP A 299 -24.65 -6.60 7.44
CA ASP A 299 -25.25 -5.41 8.06
C ASP A 299 -24.77 -4.11 7.39
N MET A 300 -23.50 -4.01 6.98
CA MET A 300 -23.01 -2.89 6.19
C MET A 300 -23.71 -2.82 4.82
N LEU A 301 -23.96 -3.95 4.15
CA LEU A 301 -24.75 -3.98 2.91
C LEU A 301 -26.20 -3.51 3.12
N LYS A 302 -26.83 -3.86 4.26
CA LYS A 302 -28.16 -3.34 4.63
C LYS A 302 -28.13 -1.81 4.78
N LEU A 303 -27.11 -1.25 5.43
CA LEU A 303 -26.95 0.20 5.53
C LEU A 303 -26.71 0.85 4.16
N ALA A 304 -25.90 0.24 3.29
CA ALA A 304 -25.71 0.72 1.93
C ALA A 304 -27.01 0.76 1.14
N LYS A 305 -27.85 -0.28 1.24
CA LYS A 305 -29.16 -0.29 0.58
C LYS A 305 -30.11 0.74 1.20
N LYS A 306 -30.22 0.76 2.53
CA LYS A 306 -31.10 1.67 3.28
C LYS A 306 -30.81 3.14 3.01
N HIS A 307 -29.52 3.49 2.92
CA HIS A 307 -29.07 4.87 2.75
C HIS A 307 -28.46 5.17 1.37
N THR A 308 -28.61 4.27 0.39
CA THR A 308 -28.06 4.47 -0.96
C THR A 308 -26.57 4.84 -0.94
N LEU A 309 -25.77 4.11 -0.14
CA LEU A 309 -24.35 4.40 0.05
C LEU A 309 -23.50 3.62 -0.96
N LYS A 310 -22.44 4.26 -1.44
CA LYS A 310 -21.35 3.60 -2.14
C LYS A 310 -20.08 3.64 -1.28
N TYR A 311 -19.77 2.50 -0.66
CA TYR A 311 -18.54 2.36 0.10
C TYR A 311 -17.28 2.40 -0.77
N THR A 312 -16.21 2.92 -0.18
CA THR A 312 -14.83 2.71 -0.63
C THR A 312 -14.11 1.86 0.39
N ALA A 313 -13.82 0.61 0.05
CA ALA A 313 -13.17 -0.33 0.96
C ALA A 313 -11.73 -0.54 0.54
N THR A 314 -10.79 -0.49 1.48
CA THR A 314 -9.36 -0.58 1.15
C THR A 314 -8.75 -1.90 1.58
N ILE A 315 -8.38 -2.70 0.59
CA ILE A 315 -7.86 -4.05 0.79
C ILE A 315 -6.43 -4.04 1.36
N ILE A 316 -6.17 -4.97 2.27
CA ILE A 316 -4.85 -5.32 2.80
C ILE A 316 -4.67 -6.83 2.75
N PHE A 317 -3.46 -7.32 2.47
CA PHE A 317 -3.22 -8.75 2.29
C PHE A 317 -2.54 -9.44 3.48
N ASP A 318 -1.83 -8.67 4.31
CA ASP A 318 -0.93 -9.21 5.34
C ASP A 318 -0.81 -8.20 6.50
N TYR A 319 -0.87 -8.63 7.75
CA TYR A 319 -0.58 -7.81 8.92
C TYR A 319 0.83 -8.06 9.47
N GLU A 320 1.59 -9.03 8.94
CA GLU A 320 2.99 -9.18 9.27
C GLU A 320 3.80 -7.97 8.75
N GLU A 321 4.66 -7.40 9.60
CA GLU A 321 5.48 -6.23 9.29
C GLU A 321 6.68 -6.53 8.36
N ASN A 322 6.55 -7.48 7.43
CA ASN A 322 7.61 -7.88 6.53
C ASN A 322 7.80 -6.87 5.37
N THR A 323 8.97 -6.25 5.27
CA THR A 323 9.32 -5.32 4.18
C THR A 323 10.39 -5.88 3.22
N VAL A 324 10.72 -7.18 3.33
CA VAL A 324 11.74 -7.85 2.53
C VAL A 324 11.14 -9.07 1.81
N PRO A 325 11.31 -9.20 0.47
CA PRO A 325 10.81 -10.36 -0.25
C PRO A 325 11.50 -11.67 0.19
N PRO A 326 10.85 -12.84 0.06
CA PRO A 326 9.59 -13.04 -0.65
C PRO A 326 8.35 -12.57 0.13
N PHE A 327 7.46 -11.86 -0.57
CA PHE A 327 6.15 -11.46 -0.07
C PHE A 327 5.17 -12.63 -0.23
N SER A 328 4.54 -13.05 0.88
CA SER A 328 3.67 -14.22 0.95
C SER A 328 2.21 -13.80 1.22
N LEU A 329 1.25 -14.67 0.90
CA LEU A 329 -0.17 -14.46 1.22
C LEU A 329 -0.62 -15.39 2.35
N LYS A 330 0.24 -15.61 3.35
CA LYS A 330 -0.02 -16.62 4.38
C LYS A 330 -1.27 -16.27 5.20
N GLU A 331 -1.35 -15.05 5.70
CA GLU A 331 -2.51 -14.61 6.48
C GLU A 331 -3.77 -14.48 5.64
N TRP A 332 -3.68 -13.93 4.42
CA TRP A 332 -4.80 -13.89 3.48
C TRP A 332 -5.42 -15.26 3.23
N ASN A 333 -4.59 -16.30 3.16
CA ASN A 333 -5.02 -17.69 2.91
C ASN A 333 -5.27 -18.50 4.18
N SER A 334 -5.17 -17.90 5.37
CA SER A 334 -5.29 -18.62 6.65
C SER A 334 -6.72 -19.10 6.92
N SER A 335 -7.71 -18.27 6.59
CA SER A 335 -9.13 -18.55 6.77
C SER A 335 -9.80 -18.85 5.42
N LYS A 336 -10.38 -20.04 5.29
CA LYS A 336 -10.99 -20.52 4.04
C LYS A 336 -12.39 -21.07 4.27
N LEU A 337 -13.25 -20.88 3.27
CA LEU A 337 -14.55 -21.53 3.14
C LEU A 337 -14.54 -22.28 1.80
N ASN A 338 -14.81 -23.59 1.82
CA ASN A 338 -14.76 -24.45 0.62
C ASN A 338 -13.45 -24.31 -0.17
N ASN A 339 -12.30 -24.31 0.53
CA ASN A 339 -10.96 -24.09 -0.02
C ASN A 339 -10.68 -22.72 -0.66
N ILE A 340 -11.61 -21.76 -0.58
CA ILE A 340 -11.44 -20.39 -1.06
C ILE A 340 -11.20 -19.46 0.14
N PRO A 341 -10.20 -18.56 0.11
CA PRO A 341 -9.98 -17.59 1.18
C PRO A 341 -11.20 -16.72 1.43
N ILE A 342 -11.64 -16.59 2.69
CA ILE A 342 -12.78 -15.74 3.05
C ILE A 342 -12.58 -14.27 2.67
N PRO A 343 -11.38 -13.67 2.86
CA PRO A 343 -11.15 -12.30 2.40
C PRO A 343 -11.32 -12.13 0.88
N HIS A 344 -11.03 -13.17 0.09
CA HIS A 344 -11.29 -13.17 -1.36
C HIS A 344 -12.80 -13.21 -1.67
N LEU A 345 -13.57 -14.04 -0.95
CA LEU A 345 -15.04 -14.07 -1.09
C LEU A 345 -15.68 -12.71 -0.75
N LEU A 346 -15.22 -12.07 0.33
CA LEU A 346 -15.65 -10.73 0.72
C LEU A 346 -15.29 -9.68 -0.34
N THR A 347 -14.11 -9.81 -0.96
CA THR A 347 -13.68 -8.93 -2.06
C THR A 347 -14.61 -9.04 -3.26
N ASN A 348 -14.96 -10.27 -3.68
CA ASN A 348 -15.88 -10.47 -4.80
C ASN A 348 -17.29 -9.96 -4.45
N ALA A 349 -17.80 -10.27 -3.25
CA ALA A 349 -19.09 -9.78 -2.79
C ALA A 349 -19.18 -8.24 -2.78
N LEU A 350 -18.09 -7.56 -2.41
CA LEU A 350 -18.00 -6.10 -2.46
C LEU A 350 -18.07 -5.57 -3.89
N LEU A 351 -17.34 -6.19 -4.82
CA LEU A 351 -17.32 -5.80 -6.23
C LEU A 351 -18.64 -6.10 -6.94
N ASP A 352 -19.36 -7.14 -6.54
CA ASP A 352 -20.66 -7.53 -7.11
C ASP A 352 -21.79 -6.59 -6.64
N ASN A 353 -21.66 -6.02 -5.44
CA ASN A 353 -22.55 -4.95 -4.95
C ASN A 353 -22.18 -3.55 -5.47
N ASN A 354 -21.25 -3.47 -6.43
CA ASN A 354 -20.83 -2.24 -7.11
C ASN A 354 -20.33 -1.17 -6.11
N HIS A 355 -19.48 -1.57 -5.18
CA HIS A 355 -18.70 -0.69 -4.31
C HIS A 355 -17.27 -0.50 -4.86
N GLU A 356 -16.54 0.50 -4.37
CA GLU A 356 -15.14 0.73 -4.76
C GLU A 356 -14.19 -0.13 -3.91
N LEU A 357 -13.26 -0.82 -4.59
CA LEU A 357 -12.11 -1.47 -3.99
C LEU A 357 -10.87 -0.58 -4.15
N GLY A 358 -10.47 0.09 -3.07
CA GLY A 358 -9.23 0.85 -2.94
C GLY A 358 -8.08 0.03 -2.36
N PHE A 359 -6.93 0.66 -2.17
CA PHE A 359 -5.72 0.01 -1.67
C PHE A 359 -5.33 0.55 -0.29
N HIS A 360 -5.08 -0.35 0.67
CA HIS A 360 -4.52 0.04 1.96
C HIS A 360 -3.02 -0.25 1.99
N GLY A 361 -2.62 -1.47 1.65
CA GLY A 361 -1.21 -1.85 1.63
C GLY A 361 -1.02 -3.29 1.18
N TYR A 362 0.21 -3.64 0.79
CA TYR A 362 0.59 -5.06 0.73
C TYR A 362 0.47 -5.64 2.15
N ASN A 363 1.07 -4.93 3.11
CA ASN A 363 0.91 -5.17 4.53
C ASN A 363 0.62 -3.88 5.32
N HIS A 364 0.57 -3.98 6.65
CA HIS A 364 0.25 -2.83 7.54
C HIS A 364 1.43 -1.86 7.76
N VAL A 365 2.53 -2.01 7.02
CA VAL A 365 3.70 -1.12 7.13
C VAL A 365 3.57 0.04 6.17
N SER A 366 3.43 1.25 6.70
CA SER A 366 3.39 2.50 5.95
C SER A 366 4.56 2.63 4.95
N LEU A 367 4.29 3.12 3.75
CA LEU A 367 5.30 3.37 2.70
C LEU A 367 6.21 4.57 3.05
N LEU A 368 7.09 4.38 4.03
CA LEU A 368 8.05 5.37 4.50
C LEU A 368 9.47 4.98 4.08
N LYS A 369 10.30 5.96 3.74
CA LYS A 369 11.72 5.74 3.36
C LYS A 369 12.50 4.98 4.43
N LYS A 370 12.15 5.18 5.71
CA LYS A 370 12.83 4.53 6.84
C LYS A 370 12.46 3.03 7.00
N ASN A 371 11.30 2.62 6.46
CA ASN A 371 10.77 1.26 6.60
C ASN A 371 11.02 0.41 5.35
N TRP A 372 11.10 1.05 4.18
CA TRP A 372 11.17 0.37 2.89
C TRP A 372 12.37 0.80 2.05
N THR A 373 12.97 -0.15 1.33
CA THR A 373 13.94 0.15 0.27
C THR A 373 13.24 0.33 -1.07
N PRO A 374 13.76 1.14 -2.02
CA PRO A 374 13.14 1.34 -3.33
C PRO A 374 12.81 0.04 -4.07
N LYS A 375 13.76 -0.92 -4.05
CA LYS A 375 13.60 -2.23 -4.69
C LYS A 375 12.50 -3.06 -4.04
N ASN A 376 12.42 -3.08 -2.70
CA ASN A 376 11.40 -3.86 -2.01
C ASN A 376 10.01 -3.26 -2.17
N THR A 377 9.89 -1.91 -2.16
CA THR A 377 8.62 -1.23 -2.45
C THR A 377 8.13 -1.54 -3.87
N GLU A 378 9.02 -1.51 -4.86
CA GLU A 378 8.67 -1.90 -6.23
C GLU A 378 8.13 -3.34 -6.28
N ILE A 379 8.84 -4.30 -5.68
CA ILE A 379 8.43 -5.71 -5.65
C ILE A 379 7.09 -5.87 -4.92
N ALA A 380 6.86 -5.16 -3.82
CA ALA A 380 5.60 -5.21 -3.07
C ALA A 380 4.42 -4.69 -3.91
N LEU A 381 4.57 -3.52 -4.55
CA LEU A 381 3.52 -2.92 -5.38
C LEU A 381 3.28 -3.73 -6.67
N GLN A 382 4.31 -4.33 -7.27
CA GLN A 382 4.15 -5.28 -8.37
C GLN A 382 3.44 -6.57 -7.92
N THR A 383 3.73 -7.04 -6.71
CA THR A 383 3.03 -8.19 -6.11
C THR A 383 1.55 -7.89 -5.95
N VAL A 384 1.19 -6.71 -5.45
CA VAL A 384 -0.21 -6.24 -5.38
C VAL A 384 -0.88 -6.25 -6.76
N LYS A 385 -0.24 -5.69 -7.79
CA LYS A 385 -0.78 -5.73 -9.18
C LYS A 385 -1.01 -7.16 -9.68
N LYS A 386 -0.06 -8.04 -9.40
CA LYS A 386 -0.15 -9.46 -9.77
C LYS A 386 -1.31 -10.15 -9.06
N ILE A 387 -1.48 -9.93 -7.76
CA ILE A 387 -2.60 -10.47 -6.97
C ILE A 387 -3.92 -9.95 -7.52
N TRP A 388 -4.01 -8.64 -7.81
CA TRP A 388 -5.19 -8.02 -8.40
C TRP A 388 -5.61 -8.68 -9.71
N THR A 389 -4.63 -8.95 -10.58
CA THR A 389 -4.85 -9.56 -11.90
C THR A 389 -5.19 -11.04 -11.80
N LEU A 390 -4.51 -11.79 -10.93
CA LEU A 390 -4.74 -13.23 -10.76
C LEU A 390 -6.10 -13.56 -10.15
N ASN A 391 -6.63 -12.67 -9.31
CA ASN A 391 -7.93 -12.84 -8.66
C ASN A 391 -9.08 -12.14 -9.40
N ASP A 392 -8.82 -11.57 -10.58
CA ASP A 392 -9.80 -10.82 -11.39
C ASP A 392 -10.60 -9.76 -10.60
N TYR A 393 -9.91 -8.96 -9.79
CA TYR A 393 -10.52 -7.86 -9.03
C TYR A 393 -10.89 -6.64 -9.90
N LYS A 394 -11.21 -6.87 -11.19
CA LYS A 394 -11.62 -5.87 -12.17
C LYS A 394 -10.54 -4.78 -12.32
N LYS A 395 -10.88 -3.49 -12.08
CA LYS A 395 -9.97 -2.35 -12.27
C LYS A 395 -8.98 -2.26 -11.11
N LEU A 396 -7.73 -1.89 -11.42
CA LEU A 396 -6.72 -1.53 -10.42
C LEU A 396 -7.20 -0.38 -9.53
N PRO A 397 -6.72 -0.30 -8.26
CA PRO A 397 -7.23 0.65 -7.29
C PRO A 397 -6.92 2.08 -7.71
N THR A 398 -7.85 2.99 -7.37
CA THR A 398 -7.76 4.44 -7.62
C THR A 398 -7.57 5.27 -6.36
N SER A 399 -7.97 4.75 -5.21
CA SER A 399 -7.83 5.38 -3.90
C SER A 399 -6.81 4.62 -3.05
N TYR A 400 -6.05 5.35 -2.24
CA TYR A 400 -5.06 4.76 -1.34
C TYR A 400 -5.16 5.35 0.08
N ILE A 401 -5.29 4.49 1.08
CA ILE A 401 -5.17 4.86 2.48
C ILE A 401 -3.81 4.37 2.98
N PRO A 402 -2.92 5.26 3.45
CA PRO A 402 -1.65 4.81 4.02
C PRO A 402 -1.88 4.01 5.31
N PRO A 403 -1.20 2.86 5.49
CA PRO A 403 -1.24 2.14 6.75
C PRO A 403 -0.81 3.02 7.91
N SER A 404 -1.48 2.88 9.05
CA SER A 404 -1.30 3.73 10.22
C SER A 404 -1.43 5.26 9.94
N ASN A 405 -1.98 5.63 8.78
CA ASN A 405 -2.10 7.00 8.27
C ASN A 405 -0.78 7.73 8.00
N TYR A 406 0.36 7.02 7.94
CA TYR A 406 1.66 7.65 7.69
C TYR A 406 2.09 7.54 6.23
N ILE A 407 2.54 8.64 5.63
CA ILE A 407 3.20 8.63 4.32
C ILE A 407 4.16 9.81 4.18
N ASP A 408 5.28 9.58 3.50
CA ASP A 408 6.28 10.60 3.17
C ASP A 408 6.42 10.79 1.65
N LYS A 409 7.29 11.72 1.25
CA LYS A 409 7.59 11.98 -0.17
C LYS A 409 8.06 10.73 -0.93
N PHE A 410 8.75 9.79 -0.27
CA PHE A 410 9.21 8.55 -0.89
C PHE A 410 8.03 7.62 -1.19
N GLY A 411 7.08 7.47 -0.25
CA GLY A 411 5.86 6.70 -0.46
C GLY A 411 5.03 7.23 -1.63
N ILE A 412 4.82 8.54 -1.69
CA ILE A 412 4.11 9.21 -2.79
C ILE A 412 4.80 8.98 -4.14
N ALA A 413 6.12 9.13 -4.20
CA ALA A 413 6.89 8.88 -5.42
C ALA A 413 6.80 7.41 -5.87
N SER A 414 6.81 6.48 -4.91
CA SER A 414 6.74 5.05 -5.18
C SER A 414 5.37 4.63 -5.73
N LEU A 415 4.28 5.15 -5.16
CA LEU A 415 2.92 4.92 -5.68
C LEU A 415 2.78 5.45 -7.11
N ASN A 416 3.22 6.68 -7.37
CA ASN A 416 3.18 7.26 -8.72
C ASN A 416 3.94 6.44 -9.76
N ARG A 417 5.07 5.84 -9.38
CA ARG A 417 5.91 5.06 -10.29
C ARG A 417 5.40 3.64 -10.49
N HIS A 418 5.06 2.94 -9.41
CA HIS A 418 4.83 1.50 -9.45
C HIS A 418 3.35 1.11 -9.37
N LEU A 419 2.45 2.02 -8.96
CA LEU A 419 0.98 1.84 -8.93
C LEU A 419 0.25 3.12 -9.40
N SER A 420 0.58 3.59 -10.60
CA SER A 420 0.07 4.83 -11.21
C SER A 420 -1.45 4.89 -11.45
N SER A 421 -2.19 3.80 -11.18
CA SER A 421 -3.65 3.79 -11.15
C SER A 421 -4.22 4.60 -9.99
N ILE A 422 -3.46 4.75 -8.90
CA ILE A 422 -3.84 5.60 -7.77
C ILE A 422 -3.93 7.06 -8.24
N LYS A 423 -5.00 7.72 -7.79
CA LYS A 423 -5.33 9.13 -8.06
C LYS A 423 -5.66 9.88 -6.78
N TYR A 424 -6.30 9.22 -5.82
CA TYR A 424 -6.79 9.86 -4.60
C TYR A 424 -6.02 9.36 -3.37
N MET A 425 -5.40 10.29 -2.66
CA MET A 425 -4.65 10.05 -1.43
C MET A 425 -5.53 10.30 -0.21
N CYS A 426 -5.88 9.24 0.51
CA CYS A 426 -6.87 9.25 1.59
C CYS A 426 -6.21 9.20 2.97
N SER A 427 -5.25 10.10 3.23
CA SER A 427 -4.56 10.22 4.54
C SER A 427 -5.38 11.02 5.55
N LEU A 428 -4.81 11.97 6.32
CA LEU A 428 -5.52 12.74 7.36
C LEU A 428 -5.64 14.23 7.03
N TYR A 429 -6.81 14.81 7.31
CA TYR A 429 -7.05 16.25 7.16
C TYR A 429 -6.33 17.04 8.26
N THR A 430 -6.27 16.48 9.46
CA THR A 430 -5.55 17.02 10.64
C THR A 430 -4.22 16.30 10.85
N GLY A 431 -3.40 16.79 11.79
CA GLY A 431 -2.10 16.21 12.12
C GLY A 431 -0.92 16.84 11.37
N GLU A 432 0.26 16.24 11.54
CA GLU A 432 1.51 16.80 11.02
C GLU A 432 1.71 16.49 9.53
N PHE A 433 2.01 17.53 8.75
CA PHE A 433 2.21 17.44 7.32
C PHE A 433 3.30 16.44 6.89
N ILE A 434 4.45 16.46 7.57
CA ILE A 434 5.60 15.58 7.25
C ILE A 434 5.32 14.10 7.51
N LYS A 435 4.32 13.81 8.36
CA LYS A 435 3.87 12.47 8.69
C LYS A 435 2.73 11.99 7.79
N GLY A 436 2.29 12.78 6.80
CA GLY A 436 1.17 12.43 5.93
C GLY A 436 -0.19 12.96 6.43
N GLY A 437 -0.22 13.69 7.55
CA GLY A 437 -1.39 14.43 8.00
C GLY A 437 -1.49 15.84 7.39
N GLY A 438 -2.41 16.64 7.91
CA GLY A 438 -2.55 18.04 7.53
C GLY A 438 -2.91 18.27 6.06
N ARG A 439 -3.40 17.25 5.33
CA ARG A 439 -3.73 17.33 3.90
C ARG A 439 -4.99 18.13 3.61
N GLU A 440 -5.06 18.72 2.43
CA GLU A 440 -6.19 19.52 1.94
C GLU A 440 -6.97 18.73 0.88
N TYR A 441 -8.13 19.21 0.41
CA TYR A 441 -8.77 18.67 -0.79
C TYR A 441 -8.20 19.37 -2.03
N ASP A 442 -6.96 19.03 -2.39
CA ASP A 442 -6.14 19.69 -3.42
C ASP A 442 -5.18 18.70 -4.10
N PRO A 443 -4.48 19.10 -5.19
CA PRO A 443 -3.37 18.31 -5.73
C PRO A 443 -2.34 17.98 -4.65
N GLU A 444 -1.84 16.74 -4.63
CA GLU A 444 -0.90 16.30 -3.58
C GLU A 444 0.41 17.10 -3.68
N PRO A 445 0.84 17.77 -2.60
CA PRO A 445 2.06 18.59 -2.57
C PRO A 445 3.35 17.96 -3.12
N TYR A 446 3.57 16.65 -2.95
CA TYR A 446 4.77 15.97 -3.47
C TYR A 446 4.57 15.38 -4.87
N SER A 447 3.34 15.28 -5.35
CA SER A 447 3.05 14.91 -6.74
C SER A 447 1.66 15.37 -7.19
N ARG A 448 1.65 16.31 -8.13
CA ARG A 448 0.42 16.79 -8.75
C ARG A 448 -0.27 15.75 -9.65
N ASN A 449 0.27 14.55 -9.83
CA ASN A 449 -0.43 13.44 -10.48
C ASN A 449 -1.45 12.75 -9.55
N LEU A 450 -1.43 13.12 -8.27
CA LEU A 450 -2.34 12.67 -7.22
C LEU A 450 -3.12 13.85 -6.65
N PHE A 451 -4.26 13.56 -6.05
CA PHE A 451 -5.14 14.50 -5.40
C PHE A 451 -5.44 14.02 -3.99
N ASP A 452 -5.30 14.89 -3.00
CA ASP A 452 -5.61 14.55 -1.61
C ASP A 452 -7.12 14.54 -1.39
N PHE A 453 -7.60 13.45 -0.78
CA PHE A 453 -8.99 13.27 -0.36
C PHE A 453 -9.00 12.71 1.07
N PRO A 454 -8.57 13.53 2.06
CA PRO A 454 -8.18 13.03 3.37
C PRO A 454 -9.35 12.70 4.29
N ARG A 455 -9.09 11.85 5.29
CA ARG A 455 -9.98 11.51 6.41
C ARG A 455 -10.28 12.72 7.29
N VAL A 456 -11.58 12.96 7.52
CA VAL A 456 -12.09 14.02 8.41
C VAL A 456 -12.52 13.43 9.75
N THR A 457 -13.33 12.35 9.75
CA THR A 457 -13.73 11.65 10.97
C THR A 457 -13.64 10.13 10.85
N SER A 458 -13.70 9.44 11.98
CA SER A 458 -13.74 7.98 12.03
C SER A 458 -14.52 7.44 13.23
N GLY A 459 -14.98 6.19 13.12
CA GLY A 459 -15.69 5.40 14.13
C GLY A 459 -17.21 5.49 14.04
N PHE A 460 -17.91 4.49 14.57
CA PHE A 460 -19.36 4.33 14.48
C PHE A 460 -20.18 5.41 15.23
N TYR A 461 -19.53 6.18 16.10
CA TYR A 461 -20.11 7.34 16.79
C TYR A 461 -19.07 8.46 16.93
N LEU A 462 -19.54 9.70 17.06
CA LEU A 462 -18.69 10.90 17.12
C LEU A 462 -18.77 11.57 18.50
N ASN A 463 -17.62 11.86 19.10
CA ASN A 463 -17.53 12.77 20.24
C ASN A 463 -17.63 14.25 19.79
N ASN A 464 -17.71 15.20 20.73
CA ASN A 464 -17.90 16.62 20.42
C ASN A 464 -16.82 17.19 19.49
N SER A 465 -15.54 16.82 19.69
CA SER A 465 -14.44 17.24 18.82
C SER A 465 -14.59 16.74 17.38
N LYS A 466 -14.94 15.46 17.18
CA LYS A 466 -15.20 14.89 15.85
C LYS A 466 -16.47 15.45 15.20
N LYS A 467 -17.54 15.68 15.98
CA LYS A 467 -18.76 16.36 15.49
C LYS A 467 -18.43 17.76 15.01
N TYR A 468 -17.69 18.53 15.81
CA TYR A 468 -17.21 19.85 15.42
C TYR A 468 -16.41 19.81 14.12
N LEU A 469 -15.42 18.90 14.01
CA LEU A 469 -14.60 18.80 12.82
C LEU A 469 -15.42 18.43 11.57
N LYS A 470 -16.39 17.51 11.71
CA LYS A 470 -17.34 17.16 10.64
C LYS A 470 -18.12 18.38 10.16
N GLU A 471 -18.83 19.07 11.05
CA GLU A 471 -19.68 20.21 10.68
C GLU A 471 -18.84 21.41 10.19
N SER A 472 -17.66 21.62 10.78
CA SER A 472 -16.68 22.63 10.37
C SER A 472 -16.26 22.43 8.91
N VAL A 473 -15.73 21.26 8.55
CA VAL A 473 -15.28 20.99 7.18
C VAL A 473 -16.44 20.99 6.19
N TYR A 474 -17.58 20.42 6.59
CA TYR A 474 -18.75 20.37 5.75
C TYR A 474 -19.30 21.76 5.43
N LEU A 475 -19.26 22.71 6.38
CA LEU A 475 -19.77 24.06 6.17
C LEU A 475 -19.06 24.80 5.02
N PHE A 476 -17.73 24.70 4.90
CA PHE A 476 -16.99 25.42 3.85
C PHE A 476 -16.64 24.59 2.61
N THR A 477 -16.92 23.27 2.59
CA THR A 477 -16.63 22.40 1.43
C THR A 477 -17.81 21.60 0.91
N GLY A 478 -18.80 21.31 1.76
CA GLY A 478 -19.82 20.29 1.53
C GLY A 478 -19.27 18.87 1.46
N ILE A 479 -18.10 18.58 2.06
CA ILE A 479 -17.46 17.27 2.03
C ILE A 479 -17.47 16.63 3.43
N TRP A 480 -17.90 15.38 3.51
CA TRP A 480 -17.70 14.55 4.71
C TRP A 480 -17.10 13.19 4.35
N SER A 481 -15.81 13.02 4.63
CA SER A 481 -15.12 11.74 4.47
C SER A 481 -14.96 11.03 5.83
N HIS A 482 -15.61 9.87 5.96
CA HIS A 482 -15.76 9.16 7.22
C HIS A 482 -15.31 7.71 7.13
N PHE A 483 -14.61 7.21 8.16
CA PHE A 483 -13.94 5.91 8.12
C PHE A 483 -14.42 5.03 9.26
N VAL A 484 -14.79 3.79 8.95
CA VAL A 484 -15.17 2.76 9.92
C VAL A 484 -14.39 1.47 9.63
N HIS A 485 -14.14 0.68 10.67
CA HIS A 485 -13.38 -0.56 10.57
C HIS A 485 -14.07 -1.68 11.35
N PRO A 486 -14.13 -2.94 10.86
CA PRO A 486 -14.77 -4.05 11.58
C PRO A 486 -14.22 -4.25 13.01
N ASP A 487 -12.90 -4.20 13.18
CA ASP A 487 -12.25 -4.31 14.49
C ASP A 487 -12.50 -3.16 15.48
N ASP A 488 -13.14 -2.06 15.07
CA ASP A 488 -13.47 -0.97 16.01
C ASP A 488 -14.27 -1.49 17.20
N ILE A 489 -15.11 -2.52 17.00
CA ILE A 489 -15.95 -3.14 18.01
C ILE A 489 -15.16 -3.69 19.20
N TYR A 490 -13.97 -4.27 18.96
CA TYR A 490 -13.16 -4.93 19.99
C TYR A 490 -12.33 -3.96 20.84
N GLN A 491 -12.21 -2.68 20.44
CA GLN A 491 -11.33 -1.70 21.09
C GLN A 491 -12.00 -1.01 22.27
N ILE A 492 -12.41 -1.82 23.24
CA ILE A 492 -13.09 -1.43 24.47
C ILE A 492 -12.11 -1.10 25.60
N PRO A 493 -12.51 -0.33 26.63
CA PRO A 493 -11.72 -0.15 27.84
C PRO A 493 -11.53 -1.48 28.60
N SER A 494 -10.38 -2.11 28.42
CA SER A 494 -9.95 -3.34 29.12
C SER A 494 -8.44 -3.32 29.37
N GLU A 495 -7.94 -4.13 30.29
CA GLU A 495 -6.50 -4.21 30.58
C GLU A 495 -5.67 -4.63 29.37
N ASP A 496 -6.16 -5.57 28.56
CA ASP A 496 -5.47 -6.05 27.37
C ASP A 496 -5.42 -4.99 26.26
N ASN A 497 -6.53 -4.26 26.07
CA ASN A 497 -6.53 -3.15 25.12
C ASN A 497 -5.71 -1.96 25.66
N ALA A 498 -5.58 -1.78 26.98
CA ALA A 498 -4.72 -0.75 27.55
C ALA A 498 -3.25 -0.97 27.20
N LYS A 499 -2.80 -2.24 27.14
CA LYS A 499 -1.44 -2.63 26.75
C LYS A 499 -1.17 -2.39 25.26
N THR A 500 -2.18 -2.58 24.40
CA THR A 500 -2.03 -2.58 22.93
C THR A 500 -2.43 -1.27 22.25
N ARG A 501 -3.30 -0.45 22.83
CA ARG A 501 -3.74 0.84 22.25
C ARG A 501 -2.63 1.89 22.12
N GLY A 502 -1.52 1.70 22.83
CA GLY A 502 -0.44 2.68 22.91
C GLY A 502 -0.92 4.05 23.44
N LYS A 503 -0.63 5.13 22.70
CA LYS A 503 -1.04 6.49 23.06
C LYS A 503 -2.44 6.87 22.58
N PHE A 504 -3.14 5.99 21.85
CA PHE A 504 -4.42 6.30 21.23
C PHE A 504 -5.60 6.05 22.18
N SER A 505 -6.70 6.79 21.99
CA SER A 505 -7.97 6.54 22.67
C SER A 505 -8.61 5.24 22.17
N TYR A 506 -9.38 4.57 23.02
CA TYR A 506 -10.21 3.42 22.63
C TYR A 506 -11.16 3.79 21.48
N ARG A 507 -11.23 2.95 20.44
CA ARG A 507 -12.16 3.15 19.31
C ARG A 507 -13.61 2.84 19.71
N ASN A 508 -13.80 1.93 20.67
CA ASN A 508 -15.07 1.66 21.38
C ASN A 508 -15.00 2.10 22.85
N SER A 509 -14.70 3.37 23.10
CA SER A 509 -14.63 3.95 24.45
C SER A 509 -15.91 3.79 25.30
N LEU A 510 -17.08 3.60 24.65
CA LEU A 510 -18.39 3.44 25.32
C LEU A 510 -18.74 1.99 25.63
N ASN A 511 -17.88 1.03 25.25
CA ASN A 511 -18.11 -0.41 25.40
C ASN A 511 -19.47 -0.83 24.82
N LEU A 512 -19.76 -0.39 23.59
CA LEU A 512 -20.99 -0.73 22.88
C LEU A 512 -20.90 -2.13 22.30
N ASN A 513 -21.99 -2.88 22.37
CA ASN A 513 -22.22 -4.09 21.58
C ASN A 513 -22.47 -3.71 20.11
N TRP A 514 -22.56 -4.68 19.20
CA TRP A 514 -22.83 -4.40 17.78
C TRP A 514 -24.29 -4.01 17.54
N LYS A 515 -25.25 -4.80 18.01
CA LYS A 515 -26.70 -4.59 17.87
C LYS A 515 -27.39 -4.33 19.20
N GLU A 516 -27.03 -5.07 20.24
CA GLU A 516 -27.68 -4.94 21.54
C GLU A 516 -27.30 -3.63 22.25
N LYS A 517 -28.14 -3.25 23.22
CA LYS A 517 -27.79 -2.15 24.12
C LYS A 517 -26.64 -2.57 25.03
N ASN A 518 -25.74 -1.65 25.33
CA ASN A 518 -24.73 -1.89 26.34
C ASN A 518 -25.35 -1.85 27.76
N LYS A 519 -24.52 -2.14 28.78
CA LYS A 519 -24.92 -2.10 30.20
C LYS A 519 -25.47 -0.74 30.69
N LYS A 520 -25.26 0.34 29.93
CA LYS A 520 -25.78 1.69 30.22
C LYS A 520 -27.05 2.03 29.43
N GLY A 521 -27.65 1.06 28.75
CA GLY A 521 -28.84 1.24 27.92
C GLY A 521 -28.59 1.97 26.60
N ILE A 522 -27.33 2.20 26.20
CA ILE A 522 -26.97 2.88 24.96
C ILE A 522 -27.04 1.88 23.80
N GLU A 523 -27.73 2.26 22.73
CA GLU A 523 -27.86 1.44 21.50
C GLU A 523 -26.49 1.02 20.92
N GLY A 524 -26.46 -0.17 20.32
CA GLY A 524 -25.28 -0.78 19.72
C GLY A 524 -24.66 0.04 18.58
N MET A 525 -23.41 -0.29 18.23
CA MET A 525 -22.63 0.42 17.21
C MET A 525 -23.33 0.53 15.86
N TYR A 526 -24.02 -0.52 15.43
CA TYR A 526 -24.75 -0.53 14.17
C TYR A 526 -25.82 0.57 14.14
N GLN A 527 -26.62 0.67 15.21
CA GLN A 527 -27.68 1.67 15.37
C GLN A 527 -27.10 3.08 15.53
N GLN A 528 -25.97 3.23 16.24
CA GLN A 528 -25.29 4.53 16.34
C GLN A 528 -24.88 5.06 14.96
N PHE A 529 -24.34 4.18 14.11
CA PHE A 529 -23.89 4.57 12.78
C PHE A 529 -25.04 4.81 11.80
N ASP A 530 -26.08 3.98 11.86
CA ASP A 530 -27.35 4.21 11.15
C ASP A 530 -27.93 5.59 11.50
N ASN A 531 -27.99 5.92 12.81
CA ASN A 531 -28.48 7.22 13.28
C ASN A 531 -27.57 8.38 12.87
N LEU A 532 -26.25 8.19 12.82
CA LEU A 532 -25.31 9.21 12.36
C LEU A 532 -25.58 9.57 10.89
N ILE A 533 -25.75 8.57 10.02
CA ILE A 533 -26.05 8.78 8.58
C ILE A 533 -27.44 9.39 8.42
N LYS A 534 -28.45 8.86 9.12
CA LYS A 534 -29.82 9.36 9.10
C LYS A 534 -29.89 10.84 9.52
N THR A 535 -29.19 11.20 10.59
CA THR A 535 -29.12 12.59 11.09
C THR A 535 -28.46 13.49 10.07
N HIS A 536 -27.35 13.06 9.44
CA HIS A 536 -26.70 13.85 8.39
C HIS A 536 -27.63 14.10 7.20
N LYS A 537 -28.32 13.07 6.70
CA LYS A 537 -29.30 13.21 5.61
C LYS A 537 -30.48 14.10 5.98
N LYS A 538 -30.96 14.03 7.22
CA LYS A 538 -32.02 14.91 7.72
C LYS A 538 -31.58 16.37 7.68
N ASN A 539 -30.35 16.64 8.12
CA ASN A 539 -29.82 18.01 8.21
C ASN A 539 -29.38 18.55 6.84
N TYR A 540 -28.95 17.67 5.93
CA TYR A 540 -28.48 18.01 4.58
C TYR A 540 -29.15 17.12 3.51
N PRO A 541 -30.44 17.34 3.19
CA PRO A 541 -31.22 16.43 2.32
C PRO A 541 -30.71 16.29 0.89
N LEU A 542 -30.04 17.32 0.35
CA LEU A 542 -29.53 17.32 -1.02
C LEU A 542 -28.20 16.56 -1.18
N THR A 543 -27.67 16.02 -0.09
CA THR A 543 -26.35 15.42 -0.06
C THR A 543 -26.33 14.02 -0.65
N THR A 544 -25.18 13.62 -1.20
CA THR A 544 -25.01 12.29 -1.82
C THR A 544 -23.96 11.47 -1.10
N PHE A 545 -24.02 10.13 -1.23
CA PHE A 545 -23.04 9.21 -0.62
C PHE A 545 -22.26 8.38 -1.66
N PRO A 546 -21.47 9.03 -2.54
CA PRO A 546 -20.68 8.35 -3.55
C PRO A 546 -19.42 7.67 -2.99
N ASP A 547 -18.81 6.83 -3.82
CA ASP A 547 -17.45 6.35 -3.61
C ASP A 547 -16.39 7.43 -3.95
N VAL A 548 -15.11 7.16 -3.64
CA VAL A 548 -14.02 8.14 -3.84
C VAL A 548 -13.77 8.42 -5.32
N ARG A 549 -13.93 7.44 -6.22
CA ARG A 549 -13.81 7.67 -7.67
C ARG A 549 -14.71 8.82 -8.13
N THR A 550 -15.96 8.81 -7.67
CA THR A 550 -16.96 9.79 -8.04
C THR A 550 -16.80 11.08 -7.23
N ALA A 551 -16.66 10.97 -5.90
CA ALA A 551 -16.49 12.13 -5.02
C ALA A 551 -15.23 12.93 -5.34
N GLY A 552 -14.10 12.23 -5.51
CA GLY A 552 -12.81 12.82 -5.86
C GLY A 552 -12.89 13.59 -7.17
N LYS A 553 -13.57 13.06 -8.19
CA LYS A 553 -13.77 13.77 -9.47
C LYS A 553 -14.59 15.05 -9.29
N THR A 554 -15.70 14.98 -8.54
CA THR A 554 -16.53 16.16 -8.23
C THR A 554 -15.73 17.24 -7.51
N VAL A 555 -14.94 16.84 -6.50
CA VAL A 555 -14.12 17.76 -5.71
C VAL A 555 -13.02 18.36 -6.59
N THR A 556 -12.26 17.56 -7.34
CA THR A 556 -11.23 18.06 -8.26
C THR A 556 -11.81 19.06 -9.27
N ASN A 557 -13.00 18.81 -9.82
CA ASN A 557 -13.66 19.74 -10.75
C ASN A 557 -13.95 21.08 -10.08
N ILE A 558 -14.56 21.09 -8.88
CA ILE A 558 -14.85 22.33 -8.15
C ILE A 558 -13.56 23.08 -7.79
N ARG A 559 -12.51 22.36 -7.40
CA ARG A 559 -11.23 22.96 -7.02
C ARG A 559 -10.50 23.61 -8.20
N SER A 560 -10.59 23.01 -9.39
CA SER A 560 -9.99 23.52 -10.63
C SER A 560 -10.83 24.61 -11.31
N ASN A 561 -12.12 24.74 -10.99
CA ASN A 561 -13.00 25.75 -11.57
C ASN A 561 -12.76 27.16 -10.99
N SER A 562 -12.96 28.16 -11.85
CA SER A 562 -12.85 29.59 -11.53
C SER A 562 -14.24 30.21 -11.52
N TYR A 563 -14.66 30.78 -10.40
CA TYR A 563 -15.97 31.40 -10.25
C TYR A 563 -15.84 32.93 -10.23
N LYS A 564 -16.68 33.60 -11.02
CA LYS A 564 -16.79 35.05 -11.06
C LYS A 564 -18.01 35.48 -10.25
N HIS A 565 -17.82 36.47 -9.39
CA HIS A 565 -18.87 37.13 -8.63
C HIS A 565 -19.21 38.45 -9.31
N THR A 566 -20.49 38.70 -9.55
CA THR A 566 -20.98 39.91 -10.23
C THR A 566 -22.26 40.42 -9.57
N ILE A 567 -22.41 41.74 -9.53
CA ILE A 567 -23.62 42.40 -9.08
C ILE A 567 -24.23 43.09 -10.31
N GLU A 568 -25.40 42.63 -10.74
CA GLU A 568 -26.11 43.14 -11.92
C GLU A 568 -27.49 43.67 -11.52
N LYS A 569 -27.67 45.00 -11.55
CA LYS A 569 -28.91 45.71 -11.16
C LYS A 569 -29.43 45.35 -9.76
N HIS A 570 -30.19 44.25 -9.65
CA HIS A 570 -30.85 43.75 -8.44
C HIS A 570 -30.48 42.30 -8.11
N PHE A 571 -29.47 41.72 -8.76
CA PHE A 571 -29.06 40.34 -8.54
C PHE A 571 -27.59 40.23 -8.16
N TYR A 572 -27.29 39.28 -7.27
CA TYR A 572 -25.97 38.76 -7.03
C TYR A 572 -25.82 37.45 -7.80
N THR A 573 -24.88 37.43 -8.75
CA THR A 573 -24.65 36.28 -9.64
C THR A 573 -23.27 35.70 -9.37
N VAL A 574 -23.20 34.39 -9.21
CA VAL A 574 -21.95 33.63 -9.18
C VAL A 574 -21.98 32.61 -10.30
N SER A 575 -21.01 32.67 -11.21
CA SER A 575 -20.94 31.77 -12.37
C SER A 575 -19.52 31.25 -12.60
N ASN A 576 -19.41 29.98 -13.00
CA ASN A 576 -18.14 29.45 -13.48
C ASN A 576 -17.77 30.09 -14.82
N LEU A 577 -16.53 30.56 -14.95
CA LEU A 577 -16.00 31.15 -16.18
C LEU A 577 -16.09 30.22 -17.40
N LYS A 578 -16.02 28.89 -17.19
CA LYS A 578 -16.15 27.90 -18.28
C LYS A 578 -17.58 27.71 -18.78
N LYS A 579 -18.59 28.16 -18.02
CA LYS A 579 -20.03 28.04 -18.34
C LYS A 579 -20.48 26.61 -18.72
N GLU A 580 -19.99 25.60 -18.01
CA GLU A 580 -20.39 24.21 -18.27
C GLU A 580 -21.85 23.95 -17.84
N LYS A 581 -22.59 23.18 -18.63
CA LYS A 581 -23.96 22.71 -18.31
C LYS A 581 -23.92 21.51 -17.35
N HIS A 582 -23.40 21.74 -16.14
CA HIS A 582 -23.36 20.74 -15.08
C HIS A 582 -24.07 21.23 -13.82
N LYS A 583 -24.73 20.30 -13.11
CA LYS A 583 -25.37 20.59 -11.83
C LYS A 583 -24.35 21.08 -10.80
N GLN A 584 -24.74 22.05 -10.00
CA GLN A 584 -23.90 22.61 -8.93
C GLN A 584 -24.73 22.85 -7.67
N ASP A 585 -24.18 22.42 -6.53
CA ASP A 585 -24.74 22.69 -5.21
C ASP A 585 -24.08 23.94 -4.63
N TRP A 586 -24.86 24.77 -3.95
CA TRP A 586 -24.44 26.05 -3.40
C TRP A 586 -24.89 26.19 -1.96
N PHE A 587 -24.06 26.78 -1.13
CA PHE A 587 -24.48 27.28 0.16
C PHE A 587 -24.62 28.80 0.14
N LEU A 588 -25.59 29.29 0.91
CA LEU A 588 -25.87 30.71 1.05
C LEU A 588 -26.44 31.01 2.44
N TYR A 589 -25.88 31.99 3.13
CA TYR A 589 -26.44 32.49 4.39
C TYR A 589 -27.38 33.68 4.14
N ILE A 590 -28.54 33.65 4.82
CA ILE A 590 -29.49 34.76 4.83
C ILE A 590 -30.15 34.92 6.20
N SER A 591 -30.28 36.15 6.70
CA SER A 591 -30.91 36.42 7.99
C SER A 591 -32.42 36.18 7.95
N ASN A 592 -33.01 35.96 9.14
CA ASN A 592 -34.46 35.82 9.26
C ASN A 592 -35.25 37.03 8.74
N LYS A 593 -34.65 38.23 8.75
CA LYS A 593 -35.28 39.46 8.24
C LYS A 593 -35.42 39.45 6.72
N LYS A 594 -34.48 38.85 6.00
CA LYS A 594 -34.42 38.90 4.51
C LYS A 594 -34.82 37.60 3.82
N LYS A 595 -34.87 36.47 4.54
CA LYS A 595 -35.09 35.14 3.95
C LYS A 595 -36.38 34.98 3.14
N GLY A 596 -37.45 35.71 3.50
CA GLY A 596 -38.78 35.54 2.89
C GLY A 596 -38.77 35.76 1.38
N ALA A 597 -38.25 36.90 0.93
CA ALA A 597 -38.19 37.25 -0.49
C ALA A 597 -37.37 36.24 -1.31
N LEU A 598 -36.25 35.76 -0.75
CA LEU A 598 -35.41 34.79 -1.42
C LEU A 598 -36.08 33.41 -1.54
N ILE A 599 -36.72 32.93 -0.48
CA ILE A 599 -37.42 31.64 -0.50
C ILE A 599 -38.55 31.67 -1.53
N THR A 600 -39.31 32.76 -1.60
CA THR A 600 -40.35 32.94 -2.62
C THR A 600 -39.76 32.87 -4.03
N TYR A 601 -38.67 33.61 -4.30
CA TYR A 601 -37.98 33.56 -5.58
C TYR A 601 -37.50 32.15 -5.97
N LEU A 602 -36.91 31.40 -5.03
CA LEU A 602 -36.44 30.03 -5.30
C LEU A 602 -37.61 29.09 -5.64
N LYS A 603 -38.75 29.23 -4.96
CA LYS A 603 -39.97 28.47 -5.25
C LYS A 603 -40.56 28.82 -6.61
N GLU A 604 -40.68 30.12 -6.92
CA GLU A 604 -41.19 30.61 -8.21
C GLU A 604 -40.34 30.14 -9.40
N LYS A 605 -39.02 30.03 -9.21
CA LYS A 605 -38.08 29.52 -10.22
C LYS A 605 -37.94 28.00 -10.23
N ASN A 606 -38.69 27.29 -9.40
CA ASN A 606 -38.61 25.84 -9.24
C ASN A 606 -37.17 25.33 -8.99
N ILE A 607 -36.39 26.09 -8.23
CA ILE A 607 -35.02 25.73 -7.87
C ILE A 607 -35.07 24.88 -6.61
N LEU A 608 -34.44 23.70 -6.63
CA LEU A 608 -34.42 22.80 -5.48
C LEU A 608 -33.55 23.39 -4.36
N PHE A 609 -34.09 23.50 -3.15
CA PHE A 609 -33.35 23.96 -1.98
C PHE A 609 -33.76 23.28 -0.67
N SER A 610 -32.88 23.36 0.34
CA SER A 610 -33.17 23.02 1.74
C SER A 610 -32.59 24.08 2.68
N SER A 611 -33.14 24.23 3.88
CA SER A 611 -32.69 25.24 4.86
C SER A 611 -32.26 24.61 6.18
N LEU A 612 -31.18 25.13 6.77
CA LEU A 612 -30.67 24.73 8.09
C LEU A 612 -30.44 25.97 8.97
N PRO A 613 -30.87 25.99 10.25
CA PRO A 613 -30.61 27.14 11.13
C PRO A 613 -29.12 27.42 11.31
N ILE A 614 -28.74 28.69 11.22
CA ILE A 614 -27.40 29.17 11.57
C ILE A 614 -27.46 30.64 11.99
N HIS A 615 -26.74 31.01 13.05
CA HIS A 615 -26.78 32.37 13.63
C HIS A 615 -28.23 32.85 13.91
N LYS A 616 -28.61 34.04 13.38
CA LYS A 616 -29.97 34.59 13.44
C LYS A 616 -30.70 34.46 12.09
N GLY A 617 -30.41 33.38 11.37
CA GLY A 617 -30.89 33.15 10.01
C GLY A 617 -30.89 31.68 9.62
N VAL A 618 -30.69 31.43 8.32
CA VAL A 618 -30.62 30.09 7.75
C VAL A 618 -29.48 29.97 6.75
N LEU A 619 -28.88 28.79 6.69
CA LEU A 619 -28.03 28.32 5.61
C LEU A 619 -28.92 27.61 4.59
N LEU A 620 -29.03 28.15 3.39
CA LEU A 620 -29.70 27.52 2.27
C LEU A 620 -28.71 26.64 1.51
N ASN A 621 -29.06 25.38 1.28
CA ASN A 621 -28.46 24.52 0.26
C ASN A 621 -29.32 24.63 -1.00
N ILE A 622 -28.76 25.12 -2.09
CA ILE A 622 -29.47 25.40 -3.35
C ILE A 622 -28.80 24.60 -4.45
N LYS A 623 -29.59 23.91 -5.27
CA LYS A 623 -29.09 23.11 -6.39
C LYS A 623 -29.55 23.68 -7.72
N THR A 624 -28.60 24.02 -8.58
CA THR A 624 -28.83 24.56 -9.92
C THR A 624 -28.43 23.54 -10.98
N ASP A 625 -29.06 23.58 -12.16
CA ASP A 625 -28.74 22.69 -13.29
C ASP A 625 -27.49 23.11 -14.08
N THR A 626 -27.02 24.33 -13.84
CA THR A 626 -25.79 24.89 -14.40
C THR A 626 -24.87 25.35 -13.29
N GLN A 627 -23.59 25.55 -13.58
CA GLN A 627 -22.61 26.13 -12.64
C GLN A 627 -22.76 27.66 -12.53
N GLU A 628 -23.99 28.13 -12.44
CA GLU A 628 -24.38 29.52 -12.25
C GLU A 628 -25.54 29.60 -11.25
N ILE A 629 -25.51 30.59 -10.37
CA ILE A 629 -26.59 30.92 -9.45
C ILE A 629 -26.86 32.42 -9.48
N LYS A 630 -28.15 32.79 -9.54
CA LYS A 630 -28.64 34.18 -9.49
C LYS A 630 -29.57 34.36 -8.32
N ILE A 631 -29.23 35.27 -7.41
CA ILE A 631 -29.95 35.53 -6.17
C ILE A 631 -30.40 37.00 -6.15
N PRO A 632 -31.69 37.30 -5.90
CA PRO A 632 -32.15 38.68 -5.76
C PRO A 632 -31.50 39.34 -4.53
N LEU A 633 -30.98 40.55 -4.71
CA LEU A 633 -30.47 41.39 -3.64
C LEU A 633 -31.63 42.10 -2.96
N TYR A 634 -31.63 42.11 -1.63
CA TYR A 634 -32.61 42.87 -0.88
C TYR A 634 -32.35 44.37 -1.04
N LYS A 635 -33.35 45.12 -1.55
CA LYS A 635 -33.29 46.58 -1.72
C LYS A 635 -33.17 47.26 -0.35
N ASN A 636 -31.96 47.58 0.08
CA ASN A 636 -31.72 48.67 1.02
C ASN A 636 -31.22 49.87 0.23
N LYS A 637 -31.83 51.04 0.44
CA LYS A 637 -31.22 52.33 0.06
C LYS A 637 -29.86 52.41 0.75
N LEU A 638 -28.77 52.02 0.07
CA LEU A 638 -27.40 52.36 0.45
C LEU A 638 -27.20 53.86 0.15
N GLN A 639 -27.95 54.73 0.82
CA GLN A 639 -27.48 56.09 1.00
C GLN A 639 -26.35 56.02 2.03
N LYS A 640 -25.16 56.54 1.69
CA LYS A 640 -24.11 56.81 2.68
C LYS A 640 -24.79 57.58 3.80
N ASP A 641 -24.93 56.96 4.98
CA ASP A 641 -25.54 57.60 6.13
C ASP A 641 -24.54 58.61 6.70
N ARG A 642 -24.42 59.75 6.00
CA ARG A 642 -23.49 60.83 6.36
C ARG A 642 -23.80 61.32 7.77
N ILE A 643 -25.09 61.41 8.13
CA ILE A 643 -25.57 61.83 9.45
C ILE A 643 -25.17 60.82 10.52
N GLY A 644 -25.39 59.52 10.28
CA GLY A 644 -24.97 58.45 11.19
C GLY A 644 -23.45 58.35 11.37
N PHE A 645 -22.68 58.65 10.33
CA PHE A 645 -21.21 58.67 10.45
C PHE A 645 -20.72 59.80 11.36
N TYR A 646 -21.28 61.00 11.28
CA TYR A 646 -20.92 62.09 12.19
C TYR A 646 -21.17 61.72 13.65
N LYS A 647 -22.31 61.07 13.95
CA LYS A 647 -22.60 60.56 15.29
C LYS A 647 -21.60 59.51 15.75
N THR A 648 -21.31 58.50 14.92
CA THR A 648 -20.32 57.47 15.22
C THR A 648 -18.93 58.06 15.46
N LEU A 649 -18.53 59.06 14.67
CA LEU A 649 -17.25 59.75 14.82
C LEU A 649 -17.20 60.59 16.11
N GLN A 650 -18.32 61.24 16.47
CA GLN A 650 -18.45 61.97 17.74
C GLN A 650 -18.33 61.01 18.94
N ASP A 651 -19.07 59.90 18.94
CA ASP A 651 -19.01 58.88 19.99
C ASP A 651 -17.59 58.32 20.14
N TYR A 652 -16.92 58.06 19.01
CA TYR A 652 -15.52 57.62 18.98
C TYR A 652 -14.56 58.67 19.58
N ASN A 653 -14.71 59.95 19.21
CA ASN A 653 -13.88 61.02 19.76
C ASN A 653 -14.11 61.25 21.25
N THR A 654 -15.37 61.16 21.72
CA THR A 654 -15.69 61.19 23.16
C THR A 654 -15.07 60.01 23.89
N TYR A 655 -15.03 58.82 23.26
CA TYR A 655 -14.39 57.65 23.84
C TYR A 655 -12.87 57.84 24.00
N ILE A 656 -12.19 58.30 22.95
CA ILE A 656 -10.71 58.37 22.94
C ILE A 656 -10.17 59.48 23.87
N ASN A 657 -10.95 60.54 24.10
CA ASN A 657 -10.55 61.71 24.90
C ASN A 657 -10.89 61.62 26.40
N PHE A 658 -11.38 60.46 26.89
CA PHE A 658 -11.71 60.26 28.31
C PHE A 658 -10.46 60.23 29.22
N LYS A 659 -10.38 61.09 30.26
CA LYS A 659 -9.28 61.17 31.25
C LYS A 659 -9.64 60.44 32.56
N GLU A 660 -8.70 59.67 33.11
CA GLU A 660 -8.85 58.89 34.37
C GLU A 660 -8.26 59.63 35.59
N LYS A 661 -8.78 59.38 36.80
CA LYS A 661 -8.20 59.84 38.08
C LYS A 661 -7.37 58.70 38.71
N GLU A 662 -6.10 58.96 39.02
CA GLU A 662 -5.16 58.00 39.64
C GLU A 662 -5.32 57.92 41.17
N ALA A 663 -5.05 56.75 41.75
CA ALA A 663 -4.91 56.53 43.20
C ALA A 663 -3.68 55.64 43.48
N SER A 664 -2.86 56.03 44.45
CA SER A 664 -1.58 55.43 44.84
C SER A 664 -1.72 54.30 45.87
N PHE A 665 -0.97 53.20 45.73
CA PHE A 665 -0.78 52.19 46.78
C PHE A 665 0.70 51.79 46.90
N ILE A 666 1.17 51.55 48.13
CA ILE A 666 2.49 51.00 48.45
C ILE A 666 2.61 49.58 47.87
N THR A 667 3.63 49.35 47.04
CA THR A 667 3.79 48.13 46.23
C THR A 667 4.20 46.90 47.04
N VAL A 668 3.60 45.74 46.75
CA VAL A 668 3.95 44.41 47.32
C VAL A 668 5.44 44.10 47.15
N SER A 669 6.08 44.62 46.09
CA SER A 669 7.53 44.54 45.87
C SER A 669 8.40 45.03 47.03
N GLN A 670 7.96 45.98 47.85
CA GLN A 670 8.76 46.49 48.98
C GLN A 670 8.72 45.51 50.17
N LYS A 671 7.56 44.94 50.48
CA LYS A 671 7.39 43.92 51.55
C LYS A 671 8.16 42.64 51.23
N MET A 672 8.17 42.24 49.95
CA MET A 672 8.91 41.07 49.47
C MET A 672 10.43 41.19 49.69
N LYS A 673 11.03 42.37 49.44
CA LYS A 673 12.48 42.59 49.59
C LYS A 673 12.96 42.45 51.04
N LEU A 674 12.18 42.94 52.00
CA LEU A 674 12.50 42.84 53.43
C LEU A 674 12.49 41.38 53.90
N LEU A 675 11.43 40.64 53.56
CA LEU A 675 11.25 39.26 53.98
C LEU A 675 12.30 38.31 53.36
N ARG A 676 12.72 38.58 52.12
CA ARG A 676 13.82 37.84 51.46
C ARG A 676 15.13 37.94 52.23
N LYS A 677 15.49 39.15 52.68
CA LYS A 677 16.76 39.39 53.40
C LYS A 677 16.79 38.63 54.73
N GLU A 678 15.66 38.60 55.43
CA GLU A 678 15.51 37.88 56.68
C GLU A 678 15.68 36.36 56.50
N LEU A 679 14.92 35.76 55.56
CA LEU A 679 14.92 34.31 55.35
C LEU A 679 16.27 33.72 54.96
N LEU A 680 17.03 34.42 54.12
CA LEU A 680 18.33 33.95 53.63
C LEU A 680 19.46 34.09 54.67
N SER A 681 19.24 34.84 55.74
CA SER A 681 20.21 35.02 56.84
C SER A 681 20.02 34.04 58.00
N SER A 682 18.86 33.38 58.07
CA SER A 682 18.52 32.46 59.17
C SER A 682 19.15 31.07 58.99
N LYS A 683 19.70 30.49 60.07
CA LYS A 683 20.14 29.07 60.11
C LYS A 683 19.03 28.10 60.56
N LYS A 684 17.87 28.60 60.98
CA LYS A 684 16.70 27.80 61.38
C LYS A 684 15.55 27.99 60.39
N ILE A 685 14.84 26.91 60.07
CA ILE A 685 13.70 26.94 59.15
C ILE A 685 12.48 27.54 59.85
N ASP A 686 12.02 28.70 59.37
CA ASP A 686 10.70 29.26 59.73
C ASP A 686 9.71 29.01 58.58
N LYS A 687 8.86 27.99 58.75
CA LYS A 687 7.95 27.53 57.70
C LYS A 687 6.91 28.59 57.31
N GLU A 688 6.43 29.39 58.25
CA GLU A 688 5.37 30.37 58.00
C GLU A 688 5.90 31.63 57.29
N LYS A 689 7.13 32.04 57.62
CA LYS A 689 7.81 33.12 56.86
C LYS A 689 8.15 32.68 55.44
N TRP A 690 8.61 31.44 55.23
CA TRP A 690 8.83 30.90 53.88
C TRP A 690 7.54 30.82 53.05
N LYS A 691 6.40 30.44 53.64
CA LYS A 691 5.08 30.50 52.98
C LYS A 691 4.66 31.93 52.64
N THR A 692 4.89 32.88 53.55
CA THR A 692 4.57 34.29 53.34
C THR A 692 5.42 34.89 52.22
N TYR A 693 6.71 34.52 52.15
CA TYR A 693 7.59 34.89 51.06
C TYR A 693 7.17 34.27 49.72
N ALA A 694 6.79 32.99 49.73
CA ALA A 694 6.23 32.32 48.56
C ALA A 694 4.97 33.04 48.03
N LYS A 695 4.09 33.48 48.93
CA LYS A 695 2.87 34.24 48.61
C LYS A 695 3.19 35.60 47.99
N TYR A 696 4.16 36.35 48.54
CA TYR A 696 4.58 37.63 47.97
C TYR A 696 5.28 37.49 46.62
N CYS A 697 6.15 36.49 46.46
CA CYS A 697 6.78 36.19 45.17
C CYS A 697 5.76 35.77 44.11
N SER A 698 4.72 35.01 44.48
CA SER A 698 3.62 34.68 43.56
C SER A 698 2.85 35.92 43.10
N TRP A 699 2.55 36.84 44.02
CA TRP A 699 1.86 38.09 43.69
C TRP A 699 2.66 38.99 42.74
N GLU A 700 3.98 38.99 42.87
CA GLU A 700 4.91 39.79 42.06
C GLU A 700 5.45 39.07 40.80
N LYS A 701 4.97 37.84 40.52
CA LYS A 701 5.47 36.98 39.42
C LYS A 701 6.98 36.74 39.47
N LYS A 702 7.51 36.47 40.67
CA LYS A 702 8.94 36.18 40.96
C LYS A 702 9.16 34.77 41.46
N GLU A 703 8.47 33.79 40.88
CA GLU A 703 8.58 32.37 41.22
C GLU A 703 10.00 31.84 41.02
N HIS A 704 10.69 32.30 39.96
CA HIS A 704 12.08 31.93 39.71
C HIS A 704 13.02 32.38 40.85
N GLN A 705 12.81 33.59 41.36
CA GLN A 705 13.60 34.12 42.49
C GLN A 705 13.39 33.28 43.74
N PHE A 706 12.14 32.94 44.05
CA PHE A 706 11.80 32.12 45.21
C PHE A 706 12.48 30.74 45.17
N TRP A 707 12.37 30.03 44.05
CA TRP A 707 12.96 28.68 43.93
C TRP A 707 14.49 28.72 43.95
N SER A 708 15.11 29.78 43.40
CA SER A 708 16.55 30.01 43.51
C SER A 708 16.99 30.28 44.96
N ASP A 709 16.21 31.05 45.72
CA ASP A 709 16.50 31.37 47.12
C ASP A 709 16.37 30.12 48.02
N LEU A 710 15.33 29.30 47.80
CA LEU A 710 15.16 28.02 48.50
C LEU A 710 16.30 27.04 48.16
N GLU A 711 16.76 27.06 46.90
CA GLU A 711 17.89 26.26 46.47
C GLU A 711 19.19 26.68 47.15
N GLN A 712 19.47 27.99 47.23
CA GLN A 712 20.61 28.53 47.97
C GLN A 712 20.55 28.10 49.45
N TYR A 713 19.37 28.17 50.06
CA TYR A 713 19.16 27.74 51.44
C TYR A 713 19.42 26.23 51.66
N TYR A 714 18.99 25.38 50.72
CA TYR A 714 19.24 23.94 50.78
C TYR A 714 20.72 23.58 50.65
N TYR A 715 21.48 24.28 49.81
CA TYR A 715 22.92 24.02 49.66
C TYR A 715 23.71 24.28 50.95
N ILE A 716 23.23 25.18 51.81
CA ILE A 716 23.81 25.47 53.12
C ILE A 716 23.38 24.40 54.14
N ASN A 717 22.13 23.92 54.08
CA ASN A 717 21.50 23.10 55.13
C ASN A 717 21.13 21.69 54.63
N LYS A 718 22.00 21.01 53.86
CA LYS A 718 21.77 19.74 53.11
C LYS A 718 21.21 18.55 53.92
N ASN A 719 20.01 18.66 54.46
CA ASN A 719 19.34 17.70 55.32
C ASN A 719 17.92 17.41 54.81
N TYR A 720 17.31 16.38 55.39
CA TYR A 720 15.97 15.91 54.99
C TYR A 720 14.89 16.97 55.20
N GLU A 721 14.92 17.68 56.33
CA GLU A 721 13.93 18.70 56.70
C GLU A 721 13.88 19.85 55.68
N THR A 722 15.05 20.31 55.23
CA THR A 722 15.16 21.36 54.22
C THR A 722 14.70 20.88 52.85
N ALA A 723 14.99 19.63 52.47
CA ALA A 723 14.50 19.05 51.22
C ALA A 723 12.96 18.88 51.23
N MET A 724 12.39 18.51 52.37
CA MET A 724 10.94 18.34 52.56
C MET A 724 10.17 19.67 52.53
N LEU A 725 10.81 20.77 52.92
CA LEU A 725 10.19 22.10 52.88
C LEU A 725 9.66 22.46 51.47
N SER A 726 10.32 21.98 50.42
CA SER A 726 9.88 22.20 49.03
C SER A 726 8.47 21.69 48.72
N GLU A 727 8.02 20.59 49.34
CA GLU A 727 6.69 20.02 49.12
C GLU A 727 5.59 20.88 49.74
N GLU A 728 5.84 21.41 50.94
CA GLU A 728 4.91 22.32 51.62
C GLU A 728 4.81 23.67 50.90
N LEU A 729 5.93 24.20 50.39
CA LEU A 729 5.96 25.49 49.70
C LEU A 729 5.36 25.42 48.29
N ALA A 730 5.47 24.28 47.61
CA ALA A 730 4.83 24.06 46.32
C ALA A 730 3.29 24.13 46.38
N LYS A 731 2.67 23.90 47.54
CA LYS A 731 1.22 24.13 47.73
C LYS A 731 0.83 25.60 47.63
N VAL A 732 1.78 26.52 47.79
CA VAL A 732 1.56 27.97 47.78
C VAL A 732 1.99 28.62 46.47
N ILE A 733 3.19 28.33 45.97
CA ILE A 733 3.76 29.00 44.77
C ILE A 733 3.87 28.09 43.55
N TRP A 734 3.52 26.81 43.66
CA TRP A 734 3.66 25.78 42.63
C TRP A 734 5.12 25.53 42.23
N TYR A 735 5.45 24.29 41.84
CA TYR A 735 6.74 24.04 41.20
C TYR A 735 6.78 24.74 39.84
N PHE A 736 7.88 25.45 39.57
CA PHE A 736 8.08 26.19 38.33
C PHE A 736 8.02 25.27 37.10
N SER A 737 8.58 24.07 37.21
CA SER A 737 8.48 23.04 36.19
C SER A 737 8.33 21.64 36.81
N LYS A 738 7.93 20.69 35.96
CA LYS A 738 7.96 19.26 36.32
C LYS A 738 9.39 18.82 36.71
N GLY A 739 10.42 19.39 36.08
CA GLY A 739 11.83 19.13 36.39
C GLY A 739 12.24 19.61 37.77
N ASP A 740 11.70 20.73 38.24
CA ASP A 740 11.98 21.22 39.60
C ASP A 740 11.40 20.32 40.68
N ARG A 741 10.17 19.83 40.47
CA ARG A 741 9.57 18.84 41.37
C ARG A 741 10.40 17.56 41.43
N GLU A 742 10.88 17.11 40.28
CA GLU A 742 11.74 15.93 40.18
C GLU A 742 13.08 16.12 40.92
N LYS A 743 13.73 17.27 40.72
CA LYS A 743 14.98 17.67 41.38
C LYS A 743 14.82 17.61 42.92
N TRP A 744 13.75 18.22 43.44
CA TRP A 744 13.50 18.26 44.88
C TRP A 744 13.13 16.91 45.48
N LEU A 745 12.30 16.10 44.79
CA LEU A 745 12.03 14.72 45.23
C LEU A 745 13.30 13.85 45.20
N GLY A 746 14.17 14.06 44.22
CA GLY A 746 15.49 13.43 44.15
C GLY A 746 16.35 13.76 45.38
N ARG A 747 16.35 15.02 45.82
CA ARG A 747 17.02 15.47 47.05
C ARG A 747 16.45 14.82 48.30
N GLN A 748 15.13 14.73 48.42
CA GLN A 748 14.47 14.05 49.54
C GLN A 748 14.89 12.57 49.64
N ILE A 749 14.99 11.86 48.50
CA ILE A 749 15.47 10.46 48.46
C ILE A 749 16.94 10.36 48.88
N LEU A 750 17.78 11.32 48.48
CA LEU A 750 19.21 11.34 48.81
C LEU A 750 19.44 11.59 50.30
N THR A 751 18.69 12.51 50.91
CA THR A 751 18.84 12.90 52.32
C THR A 751 17.95 12.09 53.27
N ALA A 752 17.22 11.07 52.79
CA ALA A 752 16.33 10.25 53.61
C ALA A 752 17.10 9.54 54.73
N THR A 753 16.60 9.64 55.96
CA THR A 753 17.29 9.19 57.18
C THR A 753 17.15 7.70 57.47
N THR A 754 16.20 6.99 56.84
CA THR A 754 16.00 5.54 57.01
C THR A 754 15.68 4.84 55.69
N SER A 755 16.00 3.55 55.59
CA SER A 755 15.67 2.72 54.43
C SER A 755 14.17 2.65 54.15
N LYS A 756 13.33 2.71 55.20
CA LYS A 756 11.85 2.73 55.09
C LYS A 756 11.35 4.02 54.43
N ILE A 757 11.86 5.18 54.87
CA ILE A 757 11.54 6.49 54.27
C ILE A 757 12.04 6.56 52.82
N LYS A 758 13.28 6.11 52.58
CA LYS A 758 13.90 6.06 51.26
C LYS A 758 13.08 5.21 50.29
N LEU A 759 12.59 4.04 50.72
CA LEU A 759 11.74 3.16 49.93
C LEU A 759 10.38 3.80 49.59
N ALA A 760 9.75 4.48 50.56
CA ALA A 760 8.49 5.19 50.33
C ALA A 760 8.63 6.31 49.29
N LEU A 761 9.69 7.12 49.41
CA LEU A 761 9.98 8.20 48.46
C LEU A 761 10.35 7.66 47.06
N ILE A 762 11.08 6.55 46.97
CA ILE A 762 11.35 5.86 45.69
C ILE A 762 10.04 5.41 45.03
N ASN A 763 9.08 4.87 45.78
CA ASN A 763 7.78 4.49 45.24
C ASN A 763 6.99 5.69 44.72
N ILE A 764 7.03 6.83 45.44
CA ILE A 764 6.42 8.09 44.99
C ILE A 764 7.11 8.59 43.71
N TYR A 765 8.43 8.52 43.64
CA TYR A 765 9.20 8.93 42.47
C TYR A 765 8.84 8.08 41.25
N ILE A 766 8.82 6.76 41.39
CA ILE A 766 8.41 5.84 40.33
C ILE A 766 6.97 6.13 39.89
N LYS A 767 6.03 6.33 40.83
CA LYS A 767 4.62 6.62 40.51
C LYS A 767 4.44 7.89 39.67
N ASN A 768 5.20 8.94 39.98
CA ASN A 768 5.00 10.28 39.39
C ASN A 768 5.89 10.55 38.16
N PHE A 769 7.06 9.90 38.07
CA PHE A 769 8.10 10.24 37.09
C PHE A 769 8.47 9.10 36.15
N ASN A 770 7.83 7.92 36.24
CA ASN A 770 8.03 6.83 35.27
C ASN A 770 7.52 7.22 33.87
N THR A 771 8.37 7.92 33.14
CA THR A 771 8.14 8.47 31.80
C THR A 771 9.35 8.19 30.93
N LYS A 772 9.17 8.22 29.61
CA LYS A 772 10.25 7.90 28.66
C LYS A 772 11.47 8.82 28.79
N ASP A 773 11.24 10.09 29.12
CA ASP A 773 12.32 11.09 29.21
C ASP A 773 13.18 10.91 30.47
N ASN A 774 12.67 10.19 31.48
CA ASN A 774 13.34 10.00 32.77
C ASN A 774 13.78 8.54 33.05
N LEU A 775 13.97 7.78 31.97
CA LEU A 775 14.11 6.34 32.03
C LEU A 775 15.35 5.87 32.80
N LYS A 776 16.48 6.57 32.67
CA LYS A 776 17.73 6.21 33.34
C LYS A 776 17.61 6.30 34.87
N ALA A 777 17.14 7.43 35.38
CA ALA A 777 16.94 7.60 36.83
C ALA A 777 15.87 6.64 37.39
N ILE A 778 14.84 6.31 36.59
CA ILE A 778 13.84 5.30 36.99
C ILE A 778 14.48 3.91 37.09
N ILE A 779 15.32 3.50 36.14
CA ILE A 779 16.06 2.23 36.22
C ILE A 779 16.93 2.17 37.47
N ASP A 780 17.64 3.26 37.79
CA ASP A 780 18.42 3.36 39.03
C ASP A 780 17.53 3.21 40.28
N LYS A 781 16.34 3.82 40.29
CA LYS A 781 15.40 3.68 41.41
C LYS A 781 14.86 2.25 41.55
N PHE A 782 14.60 1.55 40.44
CA PHE A 782 14.20 0.14 40.48
C PHE A 782 15.36 -0.75 40.95
N LYS A 783 16.60 -0.45 40.55
CA LYS A 783 17.81 -1.14 41.05
C LYS A 783 17.93 -1.00 42.56
N ILE A 784 17.89 0.25 43.08
CA ILE A 784 17.95 0.54 44.52
C ILE A 784 16.79 -0.16 45.26
N ARG A 785 15.58 -0.17 44.69
CA ARG A 785 14.42 -0.87 45.27
C ARG A 785 14.64 -2.38 45.34
N ALA A 786 15.18 -2.99 44.29
CA ALA A 786 15.51 -4.41 44.26
C ALA A 786 16.63 -4.78 45.26
N THR A 787 17.55 -3.85 45.54
CA THR A 787 18.59 -4.03 46.57
C THR A 787 18.03 -3.88 48.00
N LEU A 788 17.21 -2.84 48.25
CA LEU A 788 16.66 -2.57 49.58
C LEU A 788 15.55 -3.54 50.00
N ASN A 789 14.89 -4.21 49.03
CA ASN A 789 13.84 -5.19 49.28
C ASN A 789 13.86 -6.29 48.18
N PRO A 790 14.73 -7.31 48.31
CA PRO A 790 15.07 -8.26 47.24
C PRO A 790 14.06 -9.40 47.03
N THR A 791 12.76 -9.07 46.92
CA THR A 791 11.72 -10.04 46.53
C THR A 791 11.82 -10.40 45.04
N SER A 792 11.36 -11.60 44.65
CA SER A 792 11.33 -12.03 43.23
C SER A 792 10.58 -11.02 42.35
N LYS A 793 9.48 -10.45 42.86
CA LYS A 793 8.72 -9.36 42.20
C LYS A 793 9.58 -8.12 41.92
N ASN A 794 10.40 -7.68 42.87
CA ASN A 794 11.24 -6.49 42.69
C ASN A 794 12.44 -6.76 41.76
N LYS A 795 13.05 -7.96 41.87
CA LYS A 795 14.11 -8.41 40.96
C LYS A 795 13.61 -8.49 39.51
N VAL A 796 12.47 -9.15 39.27
CA VAL A 796 11.82 -9.26 37.95
C VAL A 796 11.48 -7.88 37.39
N ALA A 797 10.92 -6.99 38.21
CA ALA A 797 10.55 -5.64 37.77
C ALA A 797 11.76 -4.81 37.28
N TYR A 798 12.92 -4.94 37.95
CA TYR A 798 14.16 -4.29 37.51
C TYR A 798 14.68 -4.85 36.19
N ILE A 799 14.77 -6.19 36.07
CA ILE A 799 15.26 -6.85 34.85
C ILE A 799 14.32 -6.63 33.65
N SER A 800 13.00 -6.67 33.88
CA SER A 800 12.00 -6.39 32.84
C SER A 800 12.15 -4.97 32.28
N LEU A 801 12.41 -3.99 33.17
CA LEU A 801 12.61 -2.60 32.75
C LEU A 801 13.87 -2.45 31.88
N LEU A 802 14.97 -3.14 32.20
CA LEU A 802 16.17 -3.18 31.37
C LEU A 802 15.88 -3.80 29.98
N LEU A 803 15.20 -4.95 29.96
CA LEU A 803 14.86 -5.68 28.74
C LEU A 803 13.97 -4.87 27.79
N TRP A 804 12.89 -4.26 28.32
CA TRP A 804 11.91 -3.53 27.52
C TRP A 804 12.45 -2.19 27.00
N ASN A 805 13.47 -1.61 27.66
CA ASN A 805 13.99 -0.29 27.35
C ASN A 805 15.37 -0.27 26.67
N LYS A 806 15.96 -1.45 26.37
CA LYS A 806 17.18 -1.62 25.57
C LYS A 806 18.37 -0.75 26.03
N GLN A 807 18.62 -0.67 27.33
CA GLN A 807 19.75 0.13 27.83
C GLN A 807 21.12 -0.48 27.45
N PRO A 808 22.18 0.34 27.31
CA PRO A 808 23.52 -0.15 26.99
C PRO A 808 24.03 -1.19 27.99
N GLU A 809 23.74 -0.99 29.27
CA GLU A 809 24.14 -1.86 30.39
C GLU A 809 23.34 -3.17 30.50
N THR A 810 22.23 -3.33 29.76
CA THR A 810 21.36 -4.51 29.85
C THR A 810 22.13 -5.80 29.60
N ILE A 811 23.03 -5.83 28.62
CA ILE A 811 23.78 -7.05 28.30
C ILE A 811 24.82 -7.40 29.38
N ALA A 812 25.41 -6.40 30.04
CA ALA A 812 26.36 -6.61 31.14
C ALA A 812 25.63 -7.22 32.34
N VAL A 813 24.50 -6.62 32.74
CA VAL A 813 23.65 -7.12 33.84
C VAL A 813 23.12 -8.53 33.56
N LEU A 814 22.63 -8.80 32.35
CA LEU A 814 22.14 -10.14 31.99
C LEU A 814 23.27 -11.17 31.86
N ASN A 815 24.50 -10.76 31.55
CA ASN A 815 25.62 -11.68 31.40
C ASN A 815 26.06 -12.30 32.73
N GLU A 816 25.99 -11.52 33.80
CA GLU A 816 26.29 -11.92 35.18
C GLU A 816 25.12 -12.67 35.85
N LEU A 817 23.93 -12.65 35.25
CA LEU A 817 22.74 -13.27 35.80
C LEU A 817 22.65 -14.77 35.45
N PRO A 818 22.68 -15.69 36.44
CA PRO A 818 22.51 -17.11 36.18
C PRO A 818 21.02 -17.43 35.90
N PRO A 819 20.72 -18.39 34.99
CA PRO A 819 19.38 -18.93 34.84
C PRO A 819 18.88 -19.52 36.17
N SER A 820 17.80 -18.98 36.72
CA SER A 820 17.20 -19.45 37.98
C SER A 820 15.68 -19.32 37.98
N ASN A 821 15.02 -20.07 38.87
CA ASN A 821 13.55 -20.05 38.99
C ASN A 821 12.98 -18.68 39.40
N ASP A 822 13.78 -17.80 40.03
CA ASP A 822 13.39 -16.42 40.37
C ASP A 822 12.93 -15.61 39.14
N TYR A 823 13.39 -15.98 37.95
CA TYR A 823 13.14 -15.26 36.68
C TYR A 823 12.28 -16.06 35.71
N LYS A 824 11.61 -17.13 36.15
CA LYS A 824 10.81 -18.01 35.30
C LYS A 824 9.78 -17.25 34.45
N GLU A 825 9.14 -16.23 35.02
CA GLU A 825 8.14 -15.39 34.35
C GLU A 825 8.70 -14.57 33.17
N ILE A 826 10.01 -14.25 33.19
CA ILE A 826 10.66 -13.44 32.15
C ILE A 826 11.73 -14.21 31.37
N ALA A 827 11.87 -15.52 31.62
CA ALA A 827 12.87 -16.37 30.98
C ALA A 827 12.75 -16.35 29.44
N LYS A 828 11.53 -16.28 28.91
CA LYS A 828 11.26 -16.12 27.47
C LYS A 828 11.90 -14.85 26.92
N ASP A 829 11.69 -13.72 27.59
CA ASP A 829 12.19 -12.41 27.14
C ASP A 829 13.72 -12.34 27.18
N ILE A 830 14.33 -12.94 28.20
CA ILE A 830 15.79 -13.07 28.33
C ILE A 830 16.36 -13.98 27.22
N ALA A 831 15.72 -15.12 26.95
CA ALA A 831 16.13 -16.03 25.89
C ALA A 831 16.13 -15.35 24.51
N TRP A 832 15.05 -14.62 24.19
CA TRP A 832 14.96 -13.84 22.95
C TRP A 832 15.98 -12.69 22.89
N HIS A 833 16.30 -12.06 24.02
CA HIS A 833 17.34 -11.04 24.08
C HIS A 833 18.71 -11.61 23.68
N PHE A 834 19.12 -12.73 24.28
CA PHE A 834 20.39 -13.39 23.95
C PHE A 834 20.44 -13.89 22.51
N HIS A 835 19.33 -14.45 22.00
CA HIS A 835 19.23 -14.84 20.58
C HIS A 835 19.46 -13.63 19.66
N LYS A 836 18.82 -12.49 19.92
CA LYS A 836 19.01 -11.25 19.14
C LYS A 836 20.44 -10.71 19.19
N LYS A 837 21.19 -11.01 20.26
CA LYS A 837 22.61 -10.64 20.41
C LYS A 837 23.57 -11.70 19.86
N GLY A 838 23.07 -12.77 19.26
CA GLY A 838 23.87 -13.85 18.68
C GLY A 838 24.42 -14.86 19.69
N ASN A 839 24.08 -14.76 20.98
CA ASN A 839 24.54 -15.69 22.00
C ASN A 839 23.57 -16.88 22.15
N ILE A 840 23.67 -17.84 21.24
CA ILE A 840 22.75 -18.98 21.15
C ILE A 840 22.85 -19.90 22.38
N LYS A 841 24.03 -20.09 22.96
CA LYS A 841 24.21 -20.94 24.15
C LYS A 841 23.41 -20.42 25.34
N LYS A 842 23.51 -19.11 25.63
CA LYS A 842 22.72 -18.49 26.70
C LYS A 842 21.22 -18.44 26.35
N ALA A 843 20.87 -18.18 25.08
CA ALA A 843 19.48 -18.19 24.64
C ALA A 843 18.80 -19.54 24.90
N LEU A 844 19.49 -20.65 24.58
CA LEU A 844 18.98 -22.00 24.84
C LEU A 844 18.90 -22.29 26.34
N ALA A 845 19.91 -21.92 27.14
CA ALA A 845 19.89 -22.09 28.59
C ALA A 845 18.67 -21.43 29.25
N TRP A 846 18.35 -20.19 28.86
CA TRP A 846 17.16 -19.49 29.36
C TRP A 846 15.85 -20.07 28.80
N ALA A 847 15.85 -20.55 27.55
CA ALA A 847 14.69 -21.20 26.95
C ALA A 847 14.37 -22.59 27.55
N HIS A 848 15.24 -23.17 28.38
CA HIS A 848 14.94 -24.38 29.15
C HIS A 848 14.07 -24.10 30.39
N LEU A 849 14.05 -22.86 30.90
CA LEU A 849 13.25 -22.49 32.08
C LEU A 849 11.77 -22.20 31.74
N THR A 850 11.40 -22.19 30.46
CA THR A 850 10.05 -21.87 29.99
C THR A 850 9.58 -22.84 28.90
N ASN A 851 8.29 -23.18 28.96
CA ASN A 851 7.61 -23.99 27.93
C ASN A 851 7.02 -23.12 26.81
N GLU A 852 7.13 -21.79 26.90
CA GLU A 852 6.58 -20.86 25.91
C GLU A 852 7.40 -20.76 24.61
N ILE A 853 8.62 -21.33 24.59
CA ILE A 853 9.46 -21.38 23.39
C ILE A 853 9.41 -22.80 22.83
N PRO A 854 8.66 -23.04 21.74
CA PRO A 854 8.50 -24.37 21.18
C PRO A 854 9.79 -24.90 20.54
N ILE A 855 9.88 -26.22 20.41
CA ILE A 855 11.08 -26.91 19.89
C ILE A 855 11.49 -26.41 18.51
N ASN A 856 10.53 -26.18 17.61
CA ASN A 856 10.80 -25.67 16.26
C ASN A 856 11.54 -24.32 16.28
N THR A 857 11.26 -23.46 17.25
CA THR A 857 11.94 -22.17 17.44
C THR A 857 13.37 -22.36 17.91
N LYS A 858 13.62 -23.31 18.82
CA LYS A 858 14.97 -23.65 19.31
C LYS A 858 15.83 -24.24 18.19
N LEU A 859 15.27 -25.14 17.39
CA LEU A 859 15.91 -25.68 16.19
C LEU A 859 16.18 -24.58 15.15
N TYR A 860 15.22 -23.68 14.94
CA TYR A 860 15.37 -22.54 14.03
C TYR A 860 16.51 -21.60 14.44
N TRP A 861 16.68 -21.32 15.73
CA TRP A 861 17.80 -20.50 16.22
C TRP A 861 19.15 -21.09 15.84
N LEU A 862 19.33 -22.40 16.02
CA LEU A 862 20.56 -23.10 15.65
C LEU A 862 20.77 -23.13 14.13
N PHE A 863 19.70 -23.38 13.37
CA PHE A 863 19.72 -23.39 11.92
C PHE A 863 20.12 -22.03 11.32
N ASN A 864 19.46 -20.95 11.75
CA ASN A 864 19.72 -19.59 11.28
C ASN A 864 21.13 -19.10 11.67
N SER A 865 21.66 -19.59 12.79
CA SER A 865 23.04 -19.32 13.23
C SER A 865 24.10 -20.16 12.50
N LYS A 866 23.70 -21.00 11.53
CA LYS A 866 24.56 -21.90 10.74
C LYS A 866 25.36 -22.91 11.58
N LYS A 867 24.95 -23.16 12.82
CA LYS A 867 25.56 -24.13 13.74
C LYS A 867 25.00 -25.53 13.48
N TYR A 868 25.23 -26.06 12.29
CA TYR A 868 24.53 -27.26 11.83
C TYR A 868 24.88 -28.53 12.60
N ALA A 869 26.13 -28.71 13.04
CA ALA A 869 26.51 -29.85 13.86
C ALA A 869 25.83 -29.80 15.24
N GLU A 870 25.76 -28.62 15.86
CA GLU A 870 25.04 -28.41 17.12
C GLU A 870 23.53 -28.61 16.95
N LEU A 871 22.95 -28.16 15.83
CA LEU A 871 21.55 -28.41 15.47
C LEU A 871 21.25 -29.90 15.38
N GLU A 872 22.06 -30.65 14.63
CA GLU A 872 21.89 -32.08 14.42
C GLU A 872 22.03 -32.83 15.76
N ASN A 873 23.03 -32.50 16.59
CA ASN A 873 23.20 -33.09 17.92
C ASN A 873 22.05 -32.75 18.88
N TYR A 874 21.59 -31.49 18.86
CA TYR A 874 20.46 -31.03 19.69
C TYR A 874 19.16 -31.73 19.31
N TYR A 875 18.86 -31.82 18.01
CA TYR A 875 17.72 -32.55 17.49
C TYR A 875 17.78 -34.04 17.86
N ASN A 876 18.92 -34.70 17.64
CA ASN A 876 19.08 -36.13 17.92
C ASN A 876 18.89 -36.45 19.41
N THR A 877 19.48 -35.66 20.31
CA THR A 877 19.29 -35.82 21.76
C THR A 877 17.83 -35.59 22.16
N TYR A 878 17.16 -34.59 21.56
CA TYR A 878 15.76 -34.27 21.85
C TYR A 878 14.80 -35.38 21.39
N ILE A 879 14.96 -35.86 20.15
CA ILE A 879 14.03 -36.83 19.55
C ILE A 879 14.17 -38.23 20.16
N GLN A 880 15.33 -38.58 20.72
CA GLN A 880 15.53 -39.84 21.47
C GLN A 880 14.53 -39.97 22.62
N HIS A 881 14.24 -38.87 23.32
CA HIS A 881 13.30 -38.81 24.44
C HIS A 881 11.87 -38.42 24.03
N ASN A 882 11.69 -37.90 22.81
CA ASN A 882 10.42 -37.37 22.29
C ASN A 882 10.08 -37.96 20.91
N LYS A 883 10.09 -39.30 20.77
CA LYS A 883 9.98 -40.00 19.48
C LYS A 883 8.74 -39.65 18.66
N ASN A 884 7.66 -39.22 19.31
CA ASN A 884 6.38 -38.88 18.68
C ASN A 884 6.21 -37.37 18.41
N ASP A 885 7.24 -36.54 18.58
CA ASP A 885 7.16 -35.11 18.29
C ASP A 885 7.33 -34.83 16.78
N ASP A 886 6.19 -34.85 16.08
CA ASP A 886 6.14 -34.61 14.64
C ASP A 886 6.45 -33.15 14.25
N LEU A 887 6.29 -32.18 15.16
CA LEU A 887 6.68 -30.78 14.94
C LEU A 887 8.21 -30.66 14.86
N ALA A 888 8.95 -31.36 15.71
CA ALA A 888 10.40 -31.42 15.63
C ALA A 888 10.87 -32.10 14.34
N LYS A 889 10.29 -33.25 13.99
CA LYS A 889 10.63 -34.00 12.77
C LYS A 889 10.39 -33.18 11.50
N ILE A 890 9.22 -32.56 11.36
CA ILE A 890 8.89 -31.79 10.16
C ILE A 890 9.79 -30.56 10.03
N THR A 891 10.07 -29.88 11.14
CA THR A 891 10.98 -28.72 11.16
C THR A 891 12.37 -29.12 10.69
N MET A 892 12.90 -30.23 11.21
CA MET A 892 14.21 -30.74 10.81
C MET A 892 14.24 -31.18 9.34
N SER A 893 13.16 -31.79 8.86
CA SER A 893 13.03 -32.17 7.45
C SER A 893 13.11 -30.96 6.51
N TYR A 894 12.40 -29.88 6.80
CA TYR A 894 12.49 -28.63 6.03
C TYR A 894 13.89 -27.99 6.08
N PHE A 895 14.59 -28.09 7.21
CA PHE A 895 15.97 -27.61 7.32
C PHE A 895 16.96 -28.43 6.48
N TYR A 896 16.78 -29.75 6.41
CA TYR A 896 17.54 -30.58 5.49
C TYR A 896 17.25 -30.25 4.01
N LEU A 897 15.98 -30.06 3.64
CA LEU A 897 15.60 -29.59 2.30
C LEU A 897 16.27 -28.27 1.92
N SER A 898 16.25 -27.30 2.83
CA SER A 898 16.86 -25.99 2.64
C SER A 898 18.37 -26.06 2.39
N ARG A 899 19.01 -27.13 2.90
CA ARG A 899 20.44 -27.43 2.72
C ARG A 899 20.73 -28.40 1.56
N LYS A 900 19.71 -28.76 0.76
CA LYS A 900 19.77 -29.76 -0.33
C LYS A 900 20.16 -31.17 0.13
N LYS A 901 19.97 -31.48 1.41
CA LYS A 901 20.13 -32.81 2.00
C LYS A 901 18.83 -33.60 1.84
N ILE A 902 18.51 -33.97 0.59
CA ILE A 902 17.20 -34.51 0.22
C ILE A 902 16.98 -35.90 0.85
N LYS A 903 18.03 -36.73 0.91
CA LYS A 903 17.98 -38.06 1.50
C LYS A 903 17.64 -37.98 3.00
N GLU A 904 18.34 -37.13 3.75
CA GLU A 904 18.13 -36.95 5.19
C GLU A 904 16.76 -36.34 5.50
N SER A 905 16.29 -35.42 4.66
CA SER A 905 14.91 -34.91 4.76
C SER A 905 13.87 -36.01 4.54
N TRP A 906 14.07 -36.88 3.54
CA TRP A 906 13.16 -37.98 3.24
C TRP A 906 13.06 -38.96 4.40
N ILE A 907 14.21 -39.38 4.95
CA ILE A 907 14.29 -40.32 6.08
C ILE A 907 13.51 -39.83 7.29
N ILE A 908 13.56 -38.54 7.60
CA ILE A 908 12.82 -37.98 8.73
C ILE A 908 11.34 -37.80 8.37
N ALA A 909 11.04 -37.26 7.19
CA ALA A 909 9.67 -36.99 6.77
C ALA A 909 8.81 -38.25 6.67
N SER A 910 9.40 -39.38 6.26
CA SER A 910 8.70 -40.67 6.18
C SER A 910 8.32 -41.25 7.55
N THR A 911 8.84 -40.70 8.65
CA THR A 911 8.53 -41.13 10.04
C THR A 911 7.51 -40.23 10.74
N ILE A 912 6.99 -39.22 10.04
CA ILE A 912 5.93 -38.33 10.54
C ILE A 912 4.59 -39.06 10.44
N ASN A 913 3.75 -38.95 11.46
CA ASN A 913 2.41 -39.54 11.44
C ASN A 913 1.58 -38.95 10.28
N SER A 914 0.87 -39.80 9.53
CA SER A 914 -0.02 -39.39 8.43
C SER A 914 -1.14 -38.44 8.84
N ASP A 915 -1.56 -38.50 10.11
CA ASP A 915 -2.61 -37.63 10.67
C ASP A 915 -2.10 -36.24 11.04
N TYR A 916 -0.78 -36.00 10.98
CA TYR A 916 -0.20 -34.69 11.27
C TYR A 916 -0.60 -33.69 10.18
N SER A 917 -1.09 -32.52 10.59
CA SER A 917 -1.69 -31.52 9.68
C SER A 917 -0.82 -31.12 8.46
N ASP A 918 0.51 -31.12 8.61
CA ASP A 918 1.44 -30.74 7.54
C ASP A 918 2.03 -31.94 6.76
N TYR A 919 1.66 -33.19 7.08
CA TYR A 919 2.16 -34.40 6.43
C TYR A 919 1.98 -34.34 4.90
N ASN A 920 0.77 -34.03 4.45
CA ASN A 920 0.44 -33.95 3.02
C ASN A 920 1.27 -32.88 2.28
N SER A 921 1.64 -31.79 2.95
CA SER A 921 2.42 -30.70 2.38
C SER A 921 3.85 -31.15 2.10
N ILE A 922 4.54 -31.70 3.13
CA ILE A 922 5.92 -32.16 3.00
C ILE A 922 6.01 -33.38 2.07
N GLN A 923 5.02 -34.28 2.09
CA GLN A 923 4.91 -35.41 1.17
C GLN A 923 4.86 -34.94 -0.28
N LYS A 924 3.97 -33.99 -0.59
CA LYS A 924 3.84 -33.43 -1.94
C LYS A 924 5.11 -32.73 -2.42
N GLU A 925 5.77 -31.99 -1.55
CA GLU A 925 7.00 -31.26 -1.87
C GLU A 925 8.16 -32.20 -2.18
N LEU A 926 8.44 -33.16 -1.29
CA LEU A 926 9.49 -34.15 -1.47
C LEU A 926 9.24 -35.03 -2.70
N ASN A 927 8.00 -35.50 -2.92
CA ASN A 927 7.63 -36.23 -4.14
C ASN A 927 7.75 -35.38 -5.41
N GLY A 928 7.60 -34.06 -5.31
CA GLY A 928 7.84 -33.11 -6.39
C GLY A 928 9.33 -32.99 -6.73
N ILE A 929 10.18 -32.88 -5.70
CA ILE A 929 11.63 -32.74 -5.82
C ILE A 929 12.28 -34.03 -6.32
N LEU A 930 11.87 -35.19 -5.78
CA LEU A 930 12.45 -36.49 -6.07
C LEU A 930 12.42 -36.84 -7.57
N LYS A 931 11.35 -36.46 -8.28
CA LYS A 931 11.17 -36.67 -9.73
C LYS A 931 12.34 -36.16 -10.59
N TYR A 932 13.07 -35.16 -10.09
CA TYR A 932 14.12 -34.47 -10.83
C TYR A 932 15.51 -34.73 -10.26
N GLN A 933 15.64 -35.63 -9.27
CA GLN A 933 16.95 -36.05 -8.74
C GLN A 933 17.61 -37.10 -9.63
N ASP A 934 18.88 -37.39 -9.36
CA ASP A 934 19.62 -38.43 -10.06
C ASP A 934 19.01 -39.82 -9.84
N ILE A 935 19.21 -40.69 -10.82
CA ILE A 935 18.63 -42.02 -10.84
C ILE A 935 19.10 -42.88 -9.66
N ASN A 936 20.34 -42.67 -9.18
CA ASN A 936 20.90 -43.44 -8.08
C ASN A 936 20.19 -43.09 -6.76
N LEU A 937 19.93 -41.80 -6.50
CA LEU A 937 19.14 -41.37 -5.33
C LEU A 937 17.67 -41.83 -5.43
N GLN A 938 17.09 -41.81 -6.63
CA GLN A 938 15.74 -42.34 -6.86
C GLN A 938 15.65 -43.85 -6.58
N GLU A 939 16.63 -44.63 -7.04
CA GLU A 939 16.72 -46.07 -6.78
C GLU A 939 17.00 -46.37 -5.31
N ASP A 940 17.91 -45.65 -4.66
CA ASP A 940 18.20 -45.78 -3.23
C ASP A 940 16.93 -45.55 -2.38
N ILE A 941 16.16 -44.49 -2.66
CA ILE A 941 14.90 -44.21 -1.96
C ILE A 941 13.85 -45.32 -2.20
N ILE A 942 13.75 -45.86 -3.42
CA ILE A 942 12.76 -46.89 -3.75
C ILE A 942 13.12 -48.25 -3.16
N ASN A 943 14.42 -48.59 -3.12
CA ASN A 943 14.88 -49.93 -2.75
C ASN A 943 15.18 -50.06 -1.26
N ASN A 944 15.64 -48.99 -0.60
CA ASN A 944 16.19 -49.06 0.76
C ASN A 944 15.36 -48.33 1.84
N TYR A 945 14.26 -47.66 1.48
CA TYR A 945 13.43 -46.89 2.42
C TYR A 945 11.94 -47.16 2.24
N ASP A 946 11.13 -46.81 3.24
CA ASP A 946 9.67 -46.99 3.16
C ASP A 946 9.07 -46.17 2.01
N THR A 947 8.30 -46.85 1.15
CA THR A 947 7.66 -46.26 -0.03
C THR A 947 6.21 -45.85 0.22
N SER A 948 5.67 -46.00 1.43
CA SER A 948 4.35 -45.47 1.83
C SER A 948 4.26 -43.96 1.64
N PHE A 949 5.38 -43.25 1.83
CA PHE A 949 5.50 -41.81 1.62
C PHE A 949 5.63 -41.42 0.12
N LEU A 950 5.85 -42.38 -0.78
CA LEU A 950 6.03 -42.17 -2.21
C LEU A 950 4.69 -42.29 -2.94
N LEU A 951 4.26 -41.22 -3.61
CA LEU A 951 3.02 -41.22 -4.39
C LEU A 951 3.12 -42.18 -5.59
N ASP A 952 2.09 -43.00 -5.82
CA ASP A 952 2.09 -44.06 -6.85
C ASP A 952 2.47 -43.56 -8.25
N LYS A 953 1.90 -42.43 -8.68
CA LYS A 953 2.19 -41.81 -9.98
C LYS A 953 3.67 -41.43 -10.14
N VAL A 954 4.35 -41.11 -9.04
CA VAL A 954 5.78 -40.75 -9.01
C VAL A 954 6.62 -42.01 -9.09
N LYS A 955 6.26 -43.03 -8.30
CA LYS A 955 6.85 -44.38 -8.34
C LYS A 955 6.81 -44.98 -9.74
N GLU A 956 5.66 -44.92 -10.41
CA GLU A 956 5.50 -45.42 -11.79
C GLU A 956 6.35 -44.66 -12.81
N ASN A 957 6.44 -43.33 -12.69
CA ASN A 957 7.24 -42.51 -13.60
C ASN A 957 8.74 -42.82 -13.46
N ILE A 958 9.25 -42.91 -12.22
CA ILE A 958 10.64 -43.26 -11.94
C ILE A 958 10.97 -44.64 -12.51
N LYS A 959 10.14 -45.67 -12.21
CA LYS A 959 10.32 -47.02 -12.74
C LYS A 959 10.34 -47.06 -14.27
N ARG A 960 9.54 -46.21 -14.94
CA ARG A 960 9.54 -46.14 -16.41
C ARG A 960 10.81 -45.50 -16.96
N LEU A 961 11.30 -44.42 -16.36
CA LEU A 961 12.54 -43.76 -16.83
C LEU A 961 13.74 -44.70 -16.73
N ILE A 962 13.81 -45.51 -15.67
CA ILE A 962 14.81 -46.58 -15.52
C ILE A 962 14.75 -47.50 -16.75
N VAL A 963 13.59 -48.10 -17.05
CA VAL A 963 13.41 -49.00 -18.20
C VAL A 963 13.86 -48.40 -19.54
N LEU A 964 13.49 -47.14 -19.84
CA LEU A 964 13.86 -46.50 -21.10
C LEU A 964 15.38 -46.32 -21.26
N GLN A 965 16.07 -46.17 -20.13
CA GLN A 965 17.51 -45.91 -20.09
C GLN A 965 18.34 -47.19 -20.00
N THR A 966 17.87 -48.22 -19.30
CA THR A 966 18.66 -49.41 -18.96
C THR A 966 18.36 -50.63 -19.81
N ASN A 967 17.16 -50.77 -20.38
CA ASN A 967 16.75 -52.02 -21.03
C ASN A 967 17.23 -52.13 -22.48
N ASN A 968 17.44 -53.37 -22.94
CA ASN A 968 17.68 -53.65 -24.36
C ASN A 968 16.45 -53.32 -25.22
N SER A 969 16.61 -53.06 -26.51
CA SER A 969 15.49 -52.70 -27.39
C SER A 969 15.58 -53.29 -28.79
N ILE A 970 14.42 -53.50 -29.41
CA ILE A 970 14.27 -53.86 -30.83
C ILE A 970 13.54 -52.69 -31.51
N SER A 971 14.08 -52.19 -32.62
CA SER A 971 13.49 -51.07 -33.37
C SER A 971 13.29 -51.40 -34.83
N PHE A 972 12.11 -51.10 -35.36
CA PHE A 972 11.78 -51.13 -36.77
C PHE A 972 11.73 -49.68 -37.26
N THR A 973 12.48 -49.35 -38.30
CA THR A 973 12.46 -48.00 -38.88
C THR A 973 12.34 -48.07 -40.39
N SER A 974 11.60 -47.12 -40.95
CA SER A 974 11.41 -46.96 -42.38
C SER A 974 11.50 -45.48 -42.74
N SER A 975 12.11 -45.18 -43.88
CA SER A 975 12.40 -43.83 -44.36
C SER A 975 12.17 -43.80 -45.87
N LEU A 976 11.22 -43.00 -46.31
CA LEU A 976 10.82 -42.81 -47.69
C LEU A 976 11.15 -41.38 -48.10
N ASP A 977 11.87 -41.22 -49.20
CA ASP A 977 12.10 -39.92 -49.84
C ASP A 977 11.54 -39.96 -51.27
N THR A 978 10.95 -38.86 -51.75
CA THR A 978 10.34 -38.75 -53.08
C THR A 978 10.93 -37.60 -53.89
N TYR A 979 11.21 -37.82 -55.18
CA TYR A 979 11.45 -36.77 -56.16
C TYR A 979 10.12 -36.34 -56.76
N ARG A 980 9.59 -35.19 -56.32
CA ARG A 980 8.20 -34.78 -56.62
C ARG A 980 7.22 -35.88 -56.18
N ASN A 981 6.47 -36.46 -57.12
CA ASN A 981 5.50 -37.53 -56.88
C ASN A 981 6.13 -38.94 -56.99
N ASP A 982 7.36 -39.06 -57.49
CA ASP A 982 8.01 -40.34 -57.70
C ASP A 982 8.87 -40.72 -56.49
N ILE A 983 8.86 -41.99 -56.09
CA ILE A 983 9.72 -42.46 -54.99
C ILE A 983 11.18 -42.31 -55.42
N ALA A 984 12.01 -41.67 -54.59
CA ALA A 984 13.45 -41.56 -54.80
C ALA A 984 14.17 -42.79 -54.23
N TYR A 985 13.93 -43.05 -52.95
CA TYR A 985 14.39 -44.25 -52.27
C TYR A 985 13.51 -44.58 -51.06
N PHE A 986 13.53 -45.85 -50.68
CA PHE A 986 12.85 -46.36 -49.49
C PHE A 986 13.80 -47.24 -48.67
N ASP A 987 14.24 -46.74 -47.52
CA ASP A 987 15.17 -47.40 -46.61
C ASP A 987 14.41 -48.03 -45.43
N LYS A 988 14.65 -49.31 -45.15
CA LYS A 988 14.05 -50.09 -44.07
C LYS A 988 15.14 -50.68 -43.21
N SER A 989 14.97 -50.65 -41.89
CA SER A 989 15.89 -51.37 -41.00
C SER A 989 15.22 -51.96 -39.77
N ILE A 990 15.74 -53.12 -39.36
CA ILE A 990 15.43 -53.78 -38.09
C ILE A 990 16.71 -53.73 -37.26
N THR A 991 16.63 -53.17 -36.05
CA THR A 991 17.78 -52.94 -35.17
C THR A 991 17.58 -53.57 -33.81
N TYR A 992 18.57 -54.33 -33.35
CA TYR A 992 18.69 -54.75 -31.95
C TYR A 992 19.73 -53.90 -31.23
N SER A 993 19.37 -53.32 -30.09
CA SER A 993 20.23 -52.45 -29.28
C SER A 993 20.44 -53.03 -27.88
N LYS A 994 21.69 -53.33 -27.54
CA LYS A 994 22.13 -53.79 -26.21
C LYS A 994 22.67 -52.62 -25.38
N VAL A 995 22.22 -52.51 -24.12
CA VAL A 995 22.69 -51.48 -23.17
C VAL A 995 23.66 -52.11 -22.17
N SER A 996 24.82 -51.49 -21.97
CA SER A 996 25.81 -51.93 -20.98
C SER A 996 25.54 -51.37 -19.58
N LYS A 997 26.22 -51.89 -18.55
CA LYS A 997 26.16 -51.33 -17.18
C LYS A 997 26.59 -49.86 -17.10
N LYS A 998 27.46 -49.41 -18.02
CA LYS A 998 27.88 -48.01 -18.15
C LYS A 998 26.92 -47.17 -19.01
N LEU A 999 25.76 -47.74 -19.37
CA LEU A 999 24.72 -47.14 -20.22
C LEU A 999 25.16 -46.86 -21.68
N HIS A 1000 26.23 -47.52 -22.14
CA HIS A 1000 26.60 -47.49 -23.56
C HIS A 1000 25.68 -48.38 -24.37
N VAL A 1001 25.35 -47.97 -25.58
CA VAL A 1001 24.41 -48.66 -26.48
C VAL A 1001 25.16 -49.19 -27.69
N HIS A 1002 25.06 -50.50 -27.90
CA HIS A 1002 25.58 -51.18 -29.07
C HIS A 1002 24.41 -51.66 -29.91
N SER A 1003 24.30 -51.16 -31.14
CA SER A 1003 23.18 -51.45 -32.03
C SER A 1003 23.64 -52.17 -33.30
N LEU A 1004 23.01 -53.29 -33.61
CA LEU A 1004 23.20 -54.06 -34.83
C LEU A 1004 21.91 -54.00 -35.66
N SER A 1005 22.02 -53.62 -36.93
CA SER A 1005 20.87 -53.48 -37.82
C SER A 1005 21.01 -54.30 -39.10
N ALA A 1006 19.95 -54.99 -39.49
CA ALA A 1006 19.74 -55.49 -40.84
C ALA A 1006 18.96 -54.44 -41.63
N THR A 1007 19.39 -54.15 -42.86
CA THR A 1007 18.87 -53.03 -43.65
C THR A 1007 18.56 -53.44 -45.08
N ASN A 1008 17.51 -52.84 -45.66
CA ASN A 1008 17.13 -52.97 -47.07
C ASN A 1008 16.79 -51.58 -47.62
N THR A 1009 17.46 -51.17 -48.69
CA THR A 1009 17.22 -49.87 -49.35
C THR A 1009 16.85 -50.08 -50.81
N LEU A 1010 15.66 -49.63 -51.18
CA LEU A 1010 15.22 -49.56 -52.56
C LEU A 1010 15.57 -48.18 -53.12
N ILE A 1011 16.23 -48.12 -54.29
CA ILE A 1011 16.56 -46.90 -55.01
C ILE A 1011 15.85 -46.95 -56.36
N ALA A 1012 14.95 -45.99 -56.60
CA ALA A 1012 14.17 -45.96 -57.82
C ALA A 1012 14.98 -45.48 -59.03
N SER A 1013 14.51 -45.85 -60.22
CA SER A 1013 14.99 -45.29 -61.48
C SER A 1013 14.33 -43.93 -61.72
N ASN A 1014 15.14 -42.90 -62.02
CA ASN A 1014 14.66 -41.53 -62.22
C ASN A 1014 14.66 -41.10 -63.70
N ASN A 1015 15.07 -41.96 -64.64
CA ASN A 1015 15.13 -41.68 -66.09
C ASN A 1015 15.08 -43.00 -66.90
N LYS A 1016 14.63 -42.96 -68.17
CA LYS A 1016 14.60 -44.13 -69.08
C LYS A 1016 15.95 -44.84 -69.30
N VAL A 1017 17.06 -44.26 -68.83
CA VAL A 1017 18.45 -44.71 -69.07
C VAL A 1017 19.11 -45.37 -67.85
N SER A 1018 18.64 -45.13 -66.60
CA SER A 1018 19.26 -45.69 -65.39
C SER A 1018 18.46 -46.86 -64.79
N ARG A 1019 19.11 -47.96 -64.41
CA ARG A 1019 18.45 -49.06 -63.66
C ARG A 1019 18.35 -48.71 -62.17
N GLY A 1020 17.20 -48.99 -61.56
CA GLY A 1020 17.04 -48.93 -60.10
C GLY A 1020 17.90 -49.97 -59.38
N LYS A 1021 18.05 -49.84 -58.05
CA LYS A 1021 18.85 -50.76 -57.22
C LYS A 1021 18.07 -51.21 -55.99
N GLU A 1022 18.35 -52.43 -55.55
CA GLU A 1022 17.89 -52.93 -54.27
C GLU A 1022 19.08 -53.40 -53.45
N LEU A 1023 19.31 -52.73 -52.32
CA LEU A 1023 20.50 -52.90 -51.50
C LEU A 1023 20.14 -53.65 -50.22
N TYR A 1024 20.94 -54.65 -49.89
CA TYR A 1024 20.88 -55.36 -48.61
C TYR A 1024 22.14 -55.07 -47.81
N GLY A 1025 22.02 -54.76 -46.52
CA GLY A 1025 23.19 -54.36 -45.74
C GLY A 1025 23.10 -54.61 -44.25
N LEU A 1026 24.27 -54.59 -43.61
CA LEU A 1026 24.44 -54.68 -42.17
C LEU A 1026 25.02 -53.36 -41.65
N GLN A 1027 24.49 -52.88 -40.53
CA GLN A 1027 24.95 -51.67 -39.86
C GLN A 1027 25.29 -51.96 -38.40
N TYR A 1028 26.43 -51.43 -37.94
CA TYR A 1028 26.77 -51.32 -36.53
C TYR A 1028 26.79 -49.86 -36.11
N LYS A 1029 26.20 -49.55 -34.95
CA LYS A 1029 26.20 -48.22 -34.35
C LYS A 1029 26.52 -48.32 -32.86
N PHE A 1030 27.52 -47.56 -32.43
CA PHE A 1030 27.83 -47.34 -31.02
C PHE A 1030 27.37 -45.95 -30.58
N GLU A 1031 26.77 -45.87 -29.40
CA GLU A 1031 26.41 -44.61 -28.74
C GLU A 1031 26.82 -44.70 -27.26
N ASN A 1032 27.44 -43.65 -26.74
CA ASN A 1032 27.86 -43.66 -25.33
C ASN A 1032 26.70 -43.52 -24.32
N SER A 1033 25.54 -43.02 -24.75
CA SER A 1033 24.31 -42.88 -23.95
C SER A 1033 23.08 -42.83 -24.86
N ARG A 1034 21.96 -43.43 -24.42
CA ARG A 1034 20.66 -43.36 -25.12
C ARG A 1034 19.91 -42.04 -24.90
N MET A 1035 20.19 -41.35 -23.80
CA MET A 1035 19.50 -40.12 -23.40
C MET A 1035 20.45 -38.92 -23.48
N LEU A 1036 19.92 -37.79 -23.95
CA LEU A 1036 20.62 -36.50 -23.92
C LEU A 1036 20.73 -36.02 -22.47
N ASN A 1037 21.92 -36.08 -21.91
CA ASN A 1037 22.25 -35.66 -20.55
C ASN A 1037 23.15 -34.40 -20.58
N ASN A 1038 23.48 -33.84 -19.41
CA ASN A 1038 24.44 -32.72 -19.29
C ASN A 1038 25.92 -33.16 -19.51
N LYS A 1039 26.14 -34.27 -20.21
CA LYS A 1039 27.46 -34.80 -20.59
C LYS A 1039 27.56 -34.86 -22.12
N LEU A 1040 28.78 -35.01 -22.63
CA LEU A 1040 29.02 -35.20 -24.06
C LEU A 1040 28.41 -36.52 -24.51
N ASN A 1041 27.50 -36.48 -25.48
CA ASN A 1041 26.92 -37.66 -26.13
C ASN A 1041 27.54 -37.81 -27.52
N TYR A 1042 28.09 -38.96 -27.84
CA TYR A 1042 28.76 -39.20 -29.12
C TYR A 1042 28.40 -40.57 -29.68
N TYR A 1043 28.46 -40.68 -31.00
CA TYR A 1043 28.18 -41.91 -31.73
C TYR A 1043 29.15 -42.13 -32.89
N THR A 1044 29.29 -43.40 -33.27
CA THR A 1044 29.89 -43.83 -34.53
C THR A 1044 29.02 -44.90 -35.18
N LYS A 1045 28.92 -44.88 -36.51
CA LYS A 1045 28.14 -45.83 -37.30
C LYS A 1045 28.92 -46.26 -38.55
N LEU A 1046 28.84 -47.54 -38.84
CA LEU A 1046 29.40 -48.17 -40.03
C LEU A 1046 28.31 -49.04 -40.66
N ARG A 1047 28.09 -48.91 -41.97
CA ARG A 1047 27.13 -49.73 -42.73
C ARG A 1047 27.78 -50.20 -44.02
N VAL A 1048 27.61 -51.48 -44.32
CA VAL A 1048 28.03 -52.12 -45.58
C VAL A 1048 26.77 -52.63 -46.27
N GLU A 1049 26.62 -52.31 -47.55
CA GLU A 1049 25.47 -52.70 -48.37
C GLU A 1049 25.93 -53.32 -49.69
N THR A 1050 25.13 -54.22 -50.27
CA THR A 1050 25.40 -54.85 -51.56
C THR A 1050 24.15 -54.86 -52.45
N ASP A 1051 24.37 -54.66 -53.76
CA ASP A 1051 23.40 -54.85 -54.84
C ASP A 1051 24.07 -55.78 -55.87
N LYS A 1052 23.58 -57.03 -55.98
CA LYS A 1052 24.07 -58.04 -56.94
C LYS A 1052 25.60 -58.18 -56.99
N GLY A 1053 26.27 -58.18 -55.83
CA GLY A 1053 27.72 -58.36 -55.70
C GLY A 1053 28.56 -57.07 -55.71
N LYS A 1054 27.96 -55.90 -55.94
CA LYS A 1054 28.64 -54.60 -55.82
C LYS A 1054 28.43 -54.00 -54.43
N TYR A 1055 29.53 -53.70 -53.73
CA TYR A 1055 29.52 -53.23 -52.35
C TYR A 1055 29.59 -51.70 -52.23
N TYR A 1056 28.90 -51.16 -51.22
CA TYR A 1056 28.89 -49.74 -50.86
C TYR A 1056 29.10 -49.59 -49.34
N TYR A 1057 29.80 -48.52 -48.97
CA TYR A 1057 30.17 -48.26 -47.58
C TYR A 1057 29.54 -46.95 -47.09
N LYS A 1058 29.07 -46.92 -45.86
CA LYS A 1058 28.62 -45.69 -45.21
C LYS A 1058 29.28 -45.58 -43.84
N PHE A 1059 29.82 -44.41 -43.58
CA PHE A 1059 30.41 -44.05 -42.31
C PHE A 1059 29.70 -42.84 -41.72
N GLY A 1060 29.56 -42.78 -40.41
CA GLY A 1060 29.26 -41.51 -39.77
C GLY A 1060 29.66 -41.48 -38.31
N MET A 1061 29.98 -40.29 -37.84
CA MET A 1061 30.28 -40.01 -36.45
C MET A 1061 29.64 -38.68 -36.05
N GLY A 1062 29.40 -38.49 -34.76
CA GLY A 1062 28.91 -37.21 -34.28
C GLY A 1062 29.00 -37.07 -32.77
N GLY A 1063 28.90 -35.83 -32.31
CA GLY A 1063 28.92 -35.45 -30.91
C GLY A 1063 27.89 -34.37 -30.62
N SER A 1064 27.28 -34.40 -29.45
CA SER A 1064 26.32 -33.40 -29.00
C SER A 1064 26.48 -33.10 -27.52
N TYR A 1065 26.19 -31.86 -27.14
CA TYR A 1065 26.31 -31.38 -25.77
C TYR A 1065 25.11 -30.51 -25.41
N ASN A 1066 24.44 -30.87 -24.31
CA ASN A 1066 23.25 -30.20 -23.83
C ASN A 1066 23.55 -29.39 -22.55
N LEU A 1067 23.46 -28.06 -22.66
CA LEU A 1067 23.49 -27.13 -21.54
C LEU A 1067 22.07 -26.59 -21.33
N LYS A 1068 21.69 -26.25 -20.09
CA LYS A 1068 20.33 -25.81 -19.70
C LYS A 1068 19.60 -24.86 -20.67
N LYS A 1069 20.31 -24.02 -21.42
CA LYS A 1069 19.75 -23.08 -22.41
C LYS A 1069 20.40 -23.15 -23.80
N ASN A 1070 21.40 -24.02 -23.99
CA ASN A 1070 22.14 -24.12 -25.23
C ASN A 1070 22.31 -25.59 -25.60
N PHE A 1071 22.06 -25.94 -26.85
CA PHE A 1071 22.38 -27.26 -27.38
C PHE A 1071 23.29 -27.10 -28.59
N ILE A 1072 24.33 -27.92 -28.69
CA ILE A 1072 25.21 -27.95 -29.85
C ILE A 1072 25.43 -29.40 -30.28
N SER A 1073 25.47 -29.64 -31.58
CA SER A 1073 25.84 -30.92 -32.14
C SER A 1073 26.66 -30.79 -33.42
N LEU A 1074 27.55 -31.74 -33.62
CA LEU A 1074 28.46 -31.88 -34.75
C LEU A 1074 28.27 -33.27 -35.35
N SER A 1075 28.28 -33.36 -36.68
CA SER A 1075 28.18 -34.64 -37.37
C SER A 1075 29.04 -34.66 -38.62
N TYR A 1076 29.62 -35.82 -38.91
CA TYR A 1076 30.36 -36.11 -40.12
C TYR A 1076 29.83 -37.42 -40.71
N ASN A 1077 29.44 -37.43 -41.96
CA ASN A 1077 28.88 -38.60 -42.64
C ASN A 1077 29.50 -38.75 -44.03
N VAL A 1078 29.81 -39.99 -44.42
CA VAL A 1078 30.28 -40.35 -45.75
C VAL A 1078 29.35 -41.44 -46.28
N PHE A 1079 28.69 -41.20 -47.41
CA PHE A 1079 27.74 -42.15 -47.99
C PHE A 1079 27.54 -41.90 -49.50
N PRO A 1080 27.17 -42.92 -50.29
CA PRO A 1080 26.79 -42.72 -51.68
C PRO A 1080 25.57 -41.80 -51.78
N VAL A 1081 25.55 -40.90 -52.77
CA VAL A 1081 24.38 -40.04 -53.02
C VAL A 1081 23.20 -40.94 -53.40
N LYS A 1082 22.06 -40.78 -52.72
CA LYS A 1082 20.92 -41.71 -52.77
C LYS A 1082 20.00 -41.52 -53.98
N ASN A 1083 20.52 -41.76 -55.17
CA ASN A 1083 19.75 -41.94 -56.40
C ASN A 1083 20.43 -42.91 -57.36
N SER A 1084 19.69 -43.37 -58.37
CA SER A 1084 20.16 -44.40 -59.31
C SER A 1084 21.39 -43.98 -60.13
N VAL A 1085 21.50 -42.71 -60.51
CA VAL A 1085 22.66 -42.19 -61.28
C VAL A 1085 23.93 -42.26 -60.43
N ALA A 1086 23.88 -41.69 -59.23
CA ALA A 1086 25.02 -41.64 -58.33
C ALA A 1086 25.53 -43.01 -57.86
N TYR A 1087 24.62 -43.96 -57.62
CA TYR A 1087 25.02 -45.32 -57.24
C TYR A 1087 25.67 -46.10 -58.40
N ASN A 1088 25.30 -45.81 -59.65
CA ASN A 1088 25.97 -46.39 -60.81
C ASN A 1088 27.37 -45.79 -60.98
N GLU A 1089 27.52 -44.49 -60.76
CA GLU A 1089 28.79 -43.75 -60.88
C GLU A 1089 29.71 -43.79 -59.64
N ASN A 1090 29.35 -44.53 -58.58
CA ASN A 1090 30.09 -44.54 -57.30
C ASN A 1090 30.32 -43.13 -56.72
N LEU A 1091 29.31 -42.27 -56.81
CA LEU A 1091 29.39 -40.89 -56.36
C LEU A 1091 29.13 -40.78 -54.85
N TYR A 1092 30.16 -40.42 -54.09
CA TYR A 1092 30.11 -40.28 -52.63
C TYR A 1092 29.93 -38.84 -52.19
N LYS A 1093 29.15 -38.63 -51.12
CA LYS A 1093 28.95 -37.37 -50.42
C LYS A 1093 29.65 -37.44 -49.06
N ASN A 1094 30.59 -36.53 -48.82
CA ASN A 1094 31.16 -36.23 -47.50
C ASN A 1094 30.40 -35.04 -46.93
N GLN A 1095 29.63 -35.24 -45.88
CA GLN A 1095 28.74 -34.25 -45.26
C GLN A 1095 29.21 -33.92 -43.85
N PHE A 1096 29.53 -32.65 -43.62
CA PHE A 1096 29.81 -32.09 -42.30
C PHE A 1096 28.68 -31.17 -41.87
N GLY A 1097 28.16 -31.35 -40.67
CA GLY A 1097 27.00 -30.61 -40.15
C GLY A 1097 27.23 -30.08 -38.73
N ILE A 1098 26.90 -28.81 -38.51
CA ILE A 1098 26.88 -28.14 -37.20
C ILE A 1098 25.44 -27.70 -36.92
N TYR A 1099 24.89 -28.08 -35.77
CA TYR A 1099 23.61 -27.57 -35.28
C TYR A 1099 23.81 -26.90 -33.93
N ALA A 1100 23.24 -25.72 -33.75
CA ALA A 1100 23.23 -24.99 -32.48
C ALA A 1100 21.85 -24.42 -32.19
N GLU A 1101 21.43 -24.49 -30.93
CA GLU A 1101 20.16 -23.97 -30.45
C GLU A 1101 20.36 -23.19 -29.14
N ARG A 1102 19.70 -22.03 -29.01
CA ARG A 1102 19.77 -21.17 -27.82
C ARG A 1102 18.40 -20.63 -27.43
N VAL A 1103 18.02 -20.88 -26.18
CA VAL A 1103 16.79 -20.40 -25.57
C VAL A 1103 17.05 -19.18 -24.67
N PHE A 1104 16.44 -18.04 -24.99
CA PHE A 1104 16.59 -16.76 -24.27
C PHE A 1104 15.61 -16.62 -23.09
N LYS A 1105 15.87 -15.64 -22.20
CA LYS A 1105 15.03 -15.40 -20.99
C LYS A 1105 13.58 -15.03 -21.31
N ASN A 1106 13.35 -14.33 -22.43
CA ASN A 1106 12.03 -13.99 -22.96
C ASN A 1106 11.33 -15.18 -23.67
N ARG A 1107 11.91 -16.38 -23.58
CA ARG A 1107 11.45 -17.63 -24.23
C ARG A 1107 11.55 -17.62 -25.76
N ALA A 1108 12.25 -16.66 -26.36
CA ALA A 1108 12.67 -16.74 -27.76
C ALA A 1108 13.66 -17.90 -27.92
N ASN A 1109 13.56 -18.62 -29.03
CA ASN A 1109 14.52 -19.67 -29.40
C ASN A 1109 15.19 -19.29 -30.72
N LEU A 1110 16.51 -19.45 -30.77
CA LEU A 1110 17.31 -19.26 -31.98
C LEU A 1110 17.97 -20.58 -32.35
N LEU A 1111 17.79 -20.99 -33.60
CA LEU A 1111 18.34 -22.22 -34.17
C LEU A 1111 19.27 -21.85 -35.32
N MET A 1112 20.40 -22.56 -35.41
CA MET A 1112 21.37 -22.41 -36.48
C MET A 1112 21.80 -23.80 -36.95
N TYR A 1113 21.79 -24.02 -38.27
CA TYR A 1113 22.28 -25.24 -38.90
C TYR A 1113 23.18 -24.92 -40.08
N ILE A 1114 24.42 -25.38 -40.02
CA ILE A 1114 25.43 -25.24 -41.08
C ILE A 1114 25.70 -26.63 -41.65
N GLU A 1115 25.57 -26.80 -42.95
CA GLU A 1115 25.90 -28.05 -43.65
C GLU A 1115 26.89 -27.76 -44.77
N SER A 1116 28.02 -28.46 -44.78
CA SER A 1116 29.03 -28.42 -45.83
C SER A 1116 29.16 -29.80 -46.47
N ASN A 1117 29.10 -29.87 -47.79
CA ASN A 1117 29.21 -31.12 -48.54
C ASN A 1117 30.31 -31.06 -49.58
N TYR A 1118 31.08 -32.15 -49.65
CA TYR A 1118 32.08 -32.41 -50.70
C TYR A 1118 31.74 -33.72 -51.41
N TYR A 1119 31.64 -33.67 -52.73
CA TYR A 1119 31.27 -34.80 -53.57
C TYR A 1119 32.50 -35.37 -54.27
N SER A 1120 32.54 -36.69 -54.51
CA SER A 1120 33.70 -37.34 -55.14
C SER A 1120 33.96 -36.90 -56.58
N ASN A 1121 33.03 -36.21 -57.25
CA ASN A 1121 33.22 -35.54 -58.53
C ASN A 1121 33.76 -34.09 -58.41
N HIS A 1122 34.44 -33.77 -57.31
CA HIS A 1122 35.05 -32.48 -57.00
C HIS A 1122 34.08 -31.29 -56.87
N GLN A 1123 32.78 -31.54 -56.80
CA GLN A 1123 31.79 -30.50 -56.52
C GLN A 1123 31.65 -30.28 -55.00
N LYS A 1124 31.30 -29.05 -54.59
CA LYS A 1124 31.15 -28.68 -53.19
C LYS A 1124 30.00 -27.69 -52.98
N ASN A 1125 29.30 -27.81 -51.85
CA ASN A 1125 28.36 -26.78 -51.41
C ASN A 1125 28.43 -26.55 -49.90
N ILE A 1126 27.96 -25.38 -49.47
CA ILE A 1126 27.76 -25.04 -48.08
C ILE A 1126 26.42 -24.32 -47.93
N SER A 1127 25.69 -24.61 -46.85
CA SER A 1127 24.43 -23.96 -46.53
C SER A 1127 24.39 -23.51 -45.07
N TYR A 1128 23.80 -22.34 -44.84
CA TYR A 1128 23.61 -21.70 -43.55
C TYR A 1128 22.12 -21.47 -43.35
N ASN A 1129 21.55 -22.11 -42.33
CA ASN A 1129 20.13 -22.00 -42.00
C ASN A 1129 20.00 -21.38 -40.61
N VAL A 1130 19.19 -20.34 -40.48
CA VAL A 1130 18.91 -19.66 -39.22
C VAL A 1130 17.41 -19.54 -39.03
N ALA A 1131 16.90 -19.92 -37.86
CA ALA A 1131 15.50 -19.76 -37.52
C ALA A 1131 15.35 -19.13 -36.14
N ALA A 1132 14.38 -18.24 -35.98
CA ALA A 1132 13.98 -17.68 -34.71
C ALA A 1132 12.49 -17.94 -34.47
N ASN A 1133 12.13 -18.42 -33.28
CA ASN A 1133 10.74 -18.62 -32.90
C ASN A 1133 10.42 -18.05 -31.52
N GLN A 1134 9.21 -17.53 -31.36
CA GLN A 1134 8.71 -16.91 -30.14
C GLN A 1134 7.32 -17.50 -29.77
N PRO A 1135 7.13 -17.99 -28.54
CA PRO A 1135 5.81 -18.36 -28.05
C PRO A 1135 4.84 -17.18 -28.10
N ILE A 1136 3.70 -17.35 -28.76
CA ILE A 1136 2.59 -16.39 -28.78
C ILE A 1136 1.42 -16.86 -27.92
N TYR A 1137 1.25 -18.17 -27.76
CA TYR A 1137 0.21 -18.77 -26.92
C TYR A 1137 0.77 -19.99 -26.20
N LYS A 1138 0.44 -20.16 -24.91
CA LYS A 1138 0.83 -21.32 -24.11
C LYS A 1138 -0.29 -21.70 -23.13
N PHE A 1139 -0.81 -22.91 -23.27
CA PHE A 1139 -1.83 -23.49 -22.39
C PHE A 1139 -1.40 -24.89 -21.94
N GLY A 1140 -1.01 -25.02 -20.67
CA GLY A 1140 -0.46 -26.27 -20.13
C GLY A 1140 0.73 -26.79 -20.93
N SER A 1141 0.59 -28.01 -21.45
CA SER A 1141 1.56 -28.72 -22.29
C SER A 1141 1.59 -28.27 -23.77
N GLN A 1142 0.67 -27.39 -24.18
CA GLN A 1142 0.52 -26.92 -25.56
C GLN A 1142 1.13 -25.53 -25.76
N GLN A 1143 1.74 -25.31 -26.92
CA GLN A 1143 2.39 -24.05 -27.26
C GLN A 1143 2.27 -23.76 -28.76
N ILE A 1144 1.86 -22.54 -29.12
CA ILE A 1144 1.92 -22.01 -30.48
C ILE A 1144 3.04 -20.97 -30.53
N ARG A 1145 3.89 -21.05 -31.56
CA ARG A 1145 5.02 -20.14 -31.77
C ARG A 1145 4.92 -19.47 -33.13
N ALA A 1146 5.15 -18.17 -33.17
CA ALA A 1146 5.47 -17.46 -34.41
C ALA A 1146 6.94 -17.73 -34.76
N THR A 1147 7.23 -18.02 -36.02
CA THR A 1147 8.56 -18.44 -36.49
C THR A 1147 8.97 -17.70 -37.75
N ILE A 1148 10.23 -17.32 -37.82
CA ILE A 1148 10.91 -16.85 -39.02
C ILE A 1148 12.11 -17.76 -39.31
N GLU A 1149 12.37 -18.06 -40.57
CA GLU A 1149 13.47 -18.92 -41.01
C GLU A 1149 14.09 -18.35 -42.28
N GLY A 1150 15.42 -18.36 -42.35
CA GLY A 1150 16.20 -17.94 -43.51
C GLY A 1150 17.32 -18.92 -43.79
N SER A 1151 17.60 -19.12 -45.08
CA SER A 1151 18.62 -20.05 -45.56
C SER A 1151 19.42 -19.43 -46.69
N TYR A 1152 20.74 -19.58 -46.62
CA TYR A 1152 21.68 -19.17 -47.64
C TYR A 1152 22.57 -20.34 -48.03
N ALA A 1153 22.66 -20.65 -49.33
CA ALA A 1153 23.49 -21.73 -49.84
C ALA A 1153 24.38 -21.27 -51.00
N LEU A 1154 25.61 -21.79 -51.02
CA LEU A 1154 26.63 -21.57 -52.04
C LEU A 1154 27.10 -22.91 -52.60
N GLY A 1155 27.21 -23.02 -53.92
CA GLY A 1155 27.66 -24.23 -54.61
C GLY A 1155 28.72 -23.94 -55.66
N SER A 1156 29.49 -24.97 -56.04
CA SER A 1156 30.48 -24.86 -57.12
C SER A 1156 29.86 -24.81 -58.52
N THR A 1157 28.63 -25.33 -58.68
CA THR A 1157 27.94 -25.42 -59.99
C THR A 1157 26.42 -25.33 -59.86
N ASN A 1158 25.70 -25.31 -60.98
CA ASN A 1158 24.25 -25.34 -61.08
C ASN A 1158 23.79 -26.70 -61.61
N PHE A 1159 23.20 -27.53 -60.75
CA PHE A 1159 22.48 -28.76 -61.08
C PHE A 1159 21.01 -28.62 -60.66
N THR A 1160 20.21 -27.98 -61.52
CA THR A 1160 18.79 -27.67 -61.28
C THR A 1160 17.86 -28.87 -61.44
N SER A 1161 18.28 -29.89 -62.19
CA SER A 1161 17.51 -31.13 -62.42
C SER A 1161 17.48 -32.06 -61.21
N GLY A 1162 18.32 -31.83 -60.20
CA GLY A 1162 18.46 -32.74 -59.05
C GLY A 1162 19.29 -33.99 -59.31
N LEU A 1163 19.85 -34.15 -60.53
CA LEU A 1163 20.73 -35.25 -60.93
C LEU A 1163 22.12 -34.70 -61.33
N PRO A 1164 23.23 -35.33 -60.89
CA PRO A 1164 23.30 -36.45 -59.94
C PRO A 1164 23.00 -36.04 -58.50
N PHE A 1165 22.85 -34.74 -58.21
CA PHE A 1165 22.29 -34.18 -56.97
C PHE A 1165 21.86 -32.73 -57.21
N PHE A 1166 20.98 -32.19 -56.38
CA PHE A 1166 20.58 -30.79 -56.47
C PHE A 1166 21.67 -29.85 -55.93
N MET A 1167 22.09 -28.86 -56.73
CA MET A 1167 23.05 -27.83 -56.33
C MET A 1167 22.79 -26.53 -57.09
N LEU A 1168 22.95 -25.39 -56.44
CA LEU A 1168 22.91 -24.07 -57.07
C LEU A 1168 24.16 -23.29 -56.65
N LYS A 1169 24.71 -22.48 -57.56
CA LYS A 1169 25.84 -21.59 -57.30
C LYS A 1169 25.55 -20.64 -56.14
N LYS A 1170 24.33 -20.09 -56.10
CA LYS A 1170 23.82 -19.24 -55.03
C LYS A 1170 22.32 -19.45 -54.88
N ARG A 1171 21.86 -19.60 -53.64
CA ARG A 1171 20.43 -19.64 -53.30
C ARG A 1171 20.22 -18.91 -51.97
N LEU A 1172 19.22 -18.05 -51.92
CA LEU A 1172 18.74 -17.40 -50.71
C LEU A 1172 17.23 -17.59 -50.64
N PHE A 1173 16.73 -18.08 -49.51
CA PHE A 1173 15.30 -18.05 -49.23
C PHE A 1173 15.03 -17.65 -47.79
N GLY A 1174 13.90 -17.00 -47.57
CA GLY A 1174 13.48 -16.52 -46.26
C GLY A 1174 11.96 -16.48 -46.14
N GLY A 1175 11.45 -16.77 -44.95
CA GLY A 1175 10.03 -16.97 -44.75
C GLY A 1175 9.62 -17.01 -43.29
N GLY A 1176 8.33 -17.20 -43.06
CA GLY A 1176 7.76 -17.26 -41.72
C GLY A 1176 6.41 -17.98 -41.68
N GLY A 1177 5.93 -18.20 -40.47
CA GLY A 1177 4.67 -18.89 -40.20
C GLY A 1177 4.57 -19.36 -38.76
N PHE A 1178 3.90 -20.49 -38.54
CA PHE A 1178 3.56 -20.97 -37.21
C PHE A 1178 4.09 -22.38 -36.91
N GLN A 1179 4.42 -22.60 -35.65
CA GLN A 1179 4.76 -23.90 -35.09
C GLN A 1179 3.80 -24.24 -33.96
N TYR A 1180 3.30 -25.46 -33.95
CA TYR A 1180 2.58 -26.06 -32.84
C TYR A 1180 3.49 -27.07 -32.12
N LEU A 1181 3.51 -26.99 -30.80
CA LEU A 1181 4.28 -27.89 -29.94
C LEU A 1181 3.41 -28.40 -28.80
N PHE A 1182 3.39 -29.72 -28.59
CA PHE A 1182 2.77 -30.36 -27.43
C PHE A 1182 3.77 -31.31 -26.76
N ASN A 1183 4.07 -31.05 -25.48
CA ASN A 1183 5.01 -31.83 -24.69
C ASN A 1183 4.44 -32.19 -23.32
N THR A 1184 4.47 -33.48 -22.97
CA THR A 1184 4.02 -33.96 -21.65
C THR A 1184 5.18 -34.40 -20.77
N ASP A 1185 5.22 -33.90 -19.54
CA ASP A 1185 6.22 -34.34 -18.54
C ASP A 1185 5.95 -35.76 -18.02
N VAL A 1186 4.69 -36.19 -18.09
CA VAL A 1186 4.24 -37.47 -17.55
C VAL A 1186 4.52 -38.62 -18.48
N ASP A 1187 4.43 -38.49 -19.81
CA ASP A 1187 4.66 -39.60 -20.75
C ASP A 1187 5.75 -39.35 -21.80
N LYS A 1188 6.42 -38.19 -21.72
CA LYS A 1188 7.44 -37.74 -22.69
C LYS A 1188 6.95 -37.73 -24.15
N THR A 1189 5.63 -37.72 -24.36
CA THR A 1189 5.01 -37.50 -25.67
C THR A 1189 5.38 -36.11 -26.16
N ASN A 1190 5.91 -36.03 -27.38
CA ASN A 1190 6.31 -34.80 -28.07
C ASN A 1190 5.66 -34.76 -29.45
N VAL A 1191 4.89 -33.71 -29.72
CA VAL A 1191 4.30 -33.42 -31.03
C VAL A 1191 4.81 -32.05 -31.46
N PHE A 1192 5.43 -32.00 -32.63
CA PHE A 1192 5.87 -30.78 -33.30
C PHE A 1192 5.26 -30.75 -34.70
N ILE A 1193 4.63 -29.64 -35.06
CA ILE A 1193 4.09 -29.42 -36.39
C ILE A 1193 4.46 -27.99 -36.79
N ASP A 1194 4.91 -27.77 -38.02
CA ASP A 1194 5.10 -26.44 -38.57
C ASP A 1194 4.53 -26.29 -39.98
N ALA A 1195 4.14 -25.05 -40.28
CA ALA A 1195 3.68 -24.62 -41.59
C ALA A 1195 4.30 -23.25 -41.85
N LEU A 1196 5.24 -23.18 -42.79
CA LEU A 1196 6.00 -21.97 -43.11
C LEU A 1196 5.93 -21.69 -44.61
N THR A 1197 5.78 -20.41 -44.96
CA THR A 1197 5.81 -19.93 -46.35
C THR A 1197 7.07 -19.10 -46.57
N PHE A 1198 7.73 -19.33 -47.70
CA PHE A 1198 9.04 -18.79 -48.03
C PHE A 1198 9.03 -18.09 -49.39
N SER A 1199 9.82 -17.03 -49.49
CA SER A 1199 10.27 -16.43 -50.75
C SER A 1199 11.69 -16.93 -51.05
N ASP A 1200 11.90 -17.49 -52.23
CA ASP A 1200 13.14 -18.12 -52.70
C ASP A 1200 13.62 -17.49 -54.01
N SER A 1201 14.90 -17.14 -54.02
CA SER A 1201 15.64 -16.70 -55.22
C SER A 1201 15.57 -17.65 -56.42
N HIS A 1202 15.35 -18.95 -56.19
CA HIS A 1202 15.25 -19.95 -57.27
C HIS A 1202 13.81 -20.32 -57.60
N ALA A 1203 13.02 -20.71 -56.58
CA ALA A 1203 11.71 -21.32 -56.77
C ALA A 1203 10.52 -20.36 -56.65
N GLY A 1204 10.76 -19.06 -56.42
CA GLY A 1204 9.71 -18.09 -56.14
C GLY A 1204 9.09 -18.32 -54.76
N LEU A 1205 7.76 -18.40 -54.68
CA LEU A 1205 7.05 -18.68 -53.42
C LEU A 1205 6.83 -20.19 -53.24
N PHE A 1206 7.09 -20.70 -52.04
CA PHE A 1206 6.75 -22.08 -51.67
C PHE A 1206 6.34 -22.21 -50.20
N THR A 1207 5.58 -23.26 -49.89
CA THR A 1207 5.19 -23.59 -48.51
C THR A 1207 5.79 -24.93 -48.11
N ARG A 1208 6.22 -25.05 -46.85
CA ARG A 1208 6.73 -26.29 -46.26
C ARG A 1208 5.92 -26.66 -45.03
N PHE A 1209 5.59 -27.94 -44.91
CA PHE A 1209 5.01 -28.55 -43.72
C PHE A 1209 5.98 -29.55 -43.11
N ARG A 1210 6.28 -29.44 -41.82
CA ARG A 1210 6.99 -30.48 -41.07
C ARG A 1210 6.14 -30.99 -39.94
N SER A 1211 6.28 -32.28 -39.65
CA SER A 1211 5.70 -32.90 -38.48
C SER A 1211 6.69 -33.86 -37.84
N GLN A 1212 6.69 -33.90 -36.52
CA GLN A 1212 7.44 -34.86 -35.73
C GLN A 1212 6.57 -35.26 -34.54
N VAL A 1213 6.24 -36.55 -34.44
CA VAL A 1213 5.38 -37.09 -33.40
C VAL A 1213 6.12 -38.25 -32.74
N ASN A 1214 6.34 -38.12 -31.43
CA ASN A 1214 6.87 -39.15 -30.56
C ASN A 1214 5.82 -39.45 -29.49
N PHE A 1215 5.29 -40.65 -29.44
CA PHE A 1215 4.34 -41.00 -28.38
C PHE A 1215 4.42 -42.47 -27.97
N GLN A 1216 4.05 -42.73 -26.71
CA GLN A 1216 4.09 -44.05 -26.12
C GLN A 1216 2.76 -44.79 -26.33
N LEU A 1217 2.77 -45.82 -27.18
CA LEU A 1217 1.60 -46.64 -27.47
C LEU A 1217 1.22 -47.51 -26.26
N LYS A 1218 2.18 -48.27 -25.71
CA LYS A 1218 2.08 -49.13 -24.52
C LYS A 1218 3.33 -48.99 -23.64
N LYS A 1219 3.33 -49.56 -22.42
CA LYS A 1219 4.41 -49.41 -21.41
C LYS A 1219 5.84 -49.60 -21.95
N TYR A 1220 6.03 -50.43 -22.98
CA TYR A 1220 7.33 -50.73 -23.58
C TYR A 1220 7.42 -50.40 -25.08
N PHE A 1221 6.40 -49.76 -25.67
CA PHE A 1221 6.35 -49.46 -27.11
C PHE A 1221 6.32 -47.96 -27.38
N ILE A 1222 7.26 -47.47 -28.17
CA ILE A 1222 7.36 -46.07 -28.61
C ILE A 1222 7.21 -46.01 -30.12
N VAL A 1223 6.35 -45.11 -30.59
CA VAL A 1223 6.18 -44.79 -32.01
C VAL A 1223 6.80 -43.42 -32.28
N ASN A 1224 7.60 -43.35 -33.34
CA ASN A 1224 8.17 -42.12 -33.89
C ASN A 1224 7.65 -41.94 -35.32
N PHE A 1225 7.19 -40.74 -35.63
CA PHE A 1225 6.84 -40.31 -36.97
C PHE A 1225 7.53 -38.98 -37.26
N LYS A 1226 8.11 -38.84 -38.45
CA LYS A 1226 8.69 -37.57 -38.92
C LYS A 1226 8.41 -37.40 -40.41
N GLY A 1227 7.74 -36.31 -40.78
CA GLY A 1227 7.46 -35.97 -42.17
C GLY A 1227 7.87 -34.54 -42.53
N GLU A 1228 8.30 -34.33 -43.76
CA GLU A 1228 8.59 -33.02 -44.36
C GLU A 1228 8.07 -32.99 -45.81
N LEU A 1229 7.21 -32.01 -46.10
CA LEU A 1229 6.51 -31.86 -47.37
C LEU A 1229 6.69 -30.43 -47.89
N PHE A 1230 7.12 -30.28 -49.14
CA PHE A 1230 7.23 -29.01 -49.85
C PHE A 1230 6.13 -28.88 -50.90
N LEU A 1231 5.40 -27.76 -50.90
CA LEU A 1231 4.39 -27.42 -51.90
C LEU A 1231 4.94 -26.40 -52.91
N ASN A 1232 5.61 -26.89 -53.96
CA ASN A 1232 6.02 -26.11 -55.13
C ASN A 1232 6.38 -27.05 -56.31
N LYS A 1233 6.01 -26.67 -57.54
CA LYS A 1233 6.30 -27.42 -58.78
C LYS A 1233 7.80 -27.62 -59.05
N GLN A 1234 8.66 -26.76 -58.51
CA GLN A 1234 10.12 -26.75 -58.71
C GLN A 1234 10.92 -27.39 -57.57
N TYR A 1235 10.29 -27.86 -56.49
CA TYR A 1235 10.99 -28.55 -55.41
C TYR A 1235 10.92 -30.08 -55.56
N TYR A 1236 12.01 -30.75 -55.23
CA TYR A 1236 12.31 -32.11 -55.69
C TYR A 1236 12.56 -33.12 -54.56
N SER A 1237 12.15 -32.87 -53.30
CA SER A 1237 12.36 -33.84 -52.21
C SER A 1237 11.30 -33.73 -51.10
N ASN A 1238 10.46 -34.75 -50.91
CA ASN A 1238 9.64 -34.90 -49.70
C ASN A 1238 10.09 -36.12 -48.91
N SER A 1239 10.02 -36.08 -47.57
CA SER A 1239 10.49 -37.17 -46.71
C SER A 1239 9.44 -37.63 -45.70
N PHE A 1240 9.33 -38.94 -45.50
CA PHE A 1240 8.42 -39.57 -44.54
C PHE A 1240 9.13 -40.70 -43.80
N ASN A 1241 9.17 -40.63 -42.48
CA ASN A 1241 9.86 -41.58 -41.62
C ASN A 1241 8.92 -42.13 -40.55
N VAL A 1242 8.93 -43.45 -40.36
CA VAL A 1242 8.15 -44.14 -39.33
C VAL A 1242 9.06 -45.09 -38.57
N GLY A 1243 9.01 -45.03 -37.25
CA GLY A 1243 9.76 -45.89 -36.35
C GLY A 1243 8.89 -46.49 -35.24
N LEU A 1244 9.15 -47.74 -34.90
CA LEU A 1244 8.56 -48.44 -33.76
C LEU A 1244 9.67 -49.09 -32.94
N THR A 1245 9.78 -48.70 -31.67
CA THR A 1245 10.76 -49.26 -30.73
C THR A 1245 10.05 -50.02 -29.62
N TYR A 1246 10.46 -51.27 -29.40
CA TYR A 1246 10.07 -52.10 -28.26
C TYR A 1246 11.24 -52.25 -27.28
N TYR A 1247 11.03 -51.93 -26.01
CA TYR A 1247 12.00 -52.17 -24.94
C TYR A 1247 11.74 -53.54 -24.32
N ILE A 1248 12.75 -54.40 -24.34
CA ILE A 1248 12.70 -55.74 -23.78
C ILE A 1248 12.58 -55.61 -22.26
N LYS A 1249 11.68 -56.39 -21.65
CA LYS A 1249 11.42 -56.32 -20.21
C LYS A 1249 12.61 -56.73 -19.38
#